data_AF-A0A1W1YQK0-F1
#
_entry.id   AF-A0A1W1YQK0-F1
#
_cell.length_a   1.000
_cell.length_b   1.000
_cell.length_c   1.000
_cell.angle_alpha   90.00
_cell.angle_beta   90.00
_cell.angle_gamma   90.00
#
_symmetry.space_group_name_H-M   'P 1'
#
loop_
_entity.id
_entity.type
_entity.pdbx_description
1 polymer ?
#
loop_
_entity_poly.entity_id
_entity_poly.type
_entity_poly.pdbx_seq_one_letter_code
_entity_poly.pdbx_strand_id
1 'polypeptide(L)'
;MKKGFSFTLIAMLIVLSVVLGVLYLSNNQEKSRKIEALTAELDDRDRMIQDLNEDTAGLSSEVSSLEQKLVEKDVRLAELDGQIRALSSDITSRDEQIQALSSDITSRDEQITSLTDQLSTQAAAIDEYSDSIDEKSARILSMSEEAEQKDKLINELNNSLSGKSAQIDALNADLESKNAEILDLTEKINSKNTQLESLSALISSQPENTETDGNDPAVSEERIRELEDLLKKNNAVIAELETSLADKNREIAELQKTVSAETAHETNSDEDPLPAAQVSAPVSEQENTAVPETDPHPARIAELESQVSGLESENASLTASLAEKAAELDKLSSEVSASSSRISKLEAVLSEKDEQILSLSGDCTDKETRIRELEAGLKDSTDTASSLREKTDILSEQVSVLTKDLSAKEAQIQELQEKLGRQTELAFSLQTDLSEKEEQILQLSADLALNNEKIETLEADVTHRDSRIEDLNNEVTSRDNTIQSLSDDLSDKNDEVNQLKEDILSTSGESERLKTGISTRDEMITSLKAENSSLEEQQLVYSERIEDLQNLFIDTFVSSSGNSLSLSEGSGIQVIKRFRIRDTDSPNVHKTASLSSRVIGHAKASVEYEVLDIAPNGMYKIKLENGKEGWIHPTVGTLKILEFDFDQVAP
;
A
#
# COMPACT_ATOMS: atom_id res chain seq x y z
N MET A 1 29.19 55.43 133.66
CA MET A 1 28.90 54.28 132.77
C MET A 1 29.01 54.56 131.25
N LYS A 2 29.00 55.81 130.75
CA LYS A 2 28.91 56.08 129.29
C LYS A 2 30.02 55.50 128.37
N LYS A 3 31.25 55.19 128.86
CA LYS A 3 32.34 54.68 127.99
C LYS A 3 32.14 53.25 127.49
N GLY A 4 31.44 52.37 128.23
CA GLY A 4 31.27 50.97 127.82
C GLY A 4 30.47 50.80 126.53
N PHE A 5 29.44 51.65 126.34
CA PHE A 5 28.50 51.57 125.21
C PHE A 5 29.12 51.97 123.86
N SER A 6 30.16 52.80 123.88
CA SER A 6 30.86 53.25 122.67
C SER A 6 31.75 52.14 122.07
N PHE A 7 32.47 51.41 122.93
CA PHE A 7 33.39 50.36 122.46
C PHE A 7 32.62 49.13 121.96
N THR A 8 31.51 48.76 122.60
CA THR A 8 30.62 47.71 122.09
C THR A 8 29.94 48.11 120.78
N LEU A 9 29.50 49.36 120.61
CA LEU A 9 28.90 49.83 119.36
C LEU A 9 29.92 49.78 118.19
N ILE A 10 31.15 50.21 118.41
CA ILE A 10 32.23 50.14 117.40
C ILE A 10 32.56 48.69 117.06
N ALA A 11 32.72 47.81 118.06
CA ALA A 11 32.95 46.38 117.82
C ALA A 11 31.78 45.73 117.07
N MET A 12 30.53 46.08 117.40
CA MET A 12 29.33 45.58 116.72
C MET A 12 29.24 46.08 115.27
N LEU A 13 29.65 47.32 114.98
CA LEU A 13 29.76 47.84 113.62
C LEU A 13 30.86 47.18 112.81
N ILE A 14 32.01 46.86 113.42
CA ILE A 14 33.10 46.11 112.76
C ILE A 14 32.63 44.68 112.46
N VAL A 15 31.98 43.99 113.41
CA VAL A 15 31.42 42.65 113.18
C VAL A 15 30.33 42.70 112.11
N LEU A 16 29.44 43.69 112.12
CA LEU A 16 28.41 43.86 111.09
C LEU A 16 29.04 44.14 109.71
N SER A 17 30.10 44.95 109.64
CA SER A 17 30.86 45.22 108.41
C SER A 17 31.51 43.96 107.85
N VAL A 18 32.16 43.15 108.71
CA VAL A 18 32.76 41.87 108.31
C VAL A 18 31.70 40.86 107.88
N VAL A 19 30.57 40.76 108.59
CA VAL A 19 29.45 39.88 108.23
C VAL A 19 28.83 40.31 106.89
N LEU A 20 28.60 41.61 106.67
CA LEU A 20 28.12 42.12 105.39
C LEU A 20 29.13 41.87 104.25
N GLY A 21 30.42 42.04 104.51
CA GLY A 21 31.49 41.74 103.55
C GLY A 21 31.56 40.25 103.17
N VAL A 22 31.47 39.36 104.15
CA VAL A 22 31.43 37.90 103.94
C VAL A 22 30.15 37.48 103.21
N LEU A 23 28.99 38.03 103.57
CA LEU A 23 27.72 37.77 102.86
C LEU A 23 27.77 38.29 101.42
N TYR A 24 28.38 39.46 101.18
CA TYR A 24 28.57 40.00 99.83
C TYR A 24 29.52 39.12 99.00
N LEU A 25 30.67 38.71 99.55
CA LEU A 25 31.59 37.77 98.90
C LEU A 25 30.92 36.42 98.60
N SER A 26 30.16 35.87 99.55
CA SER A 26 29.46 34.59 99.38
C SER A 26 28.39 34.66 98.30
N ASN A 27 27.57 35.72 98.27
CA ASN A 27 26.57 35.99 97.23
C ASN A 27 27.25 36.17 95.86
N ASN A 28 28.40 36.87 95.81
CA ASN A 28 29.12 37.06 94.56
C ASN A 28 29.78 35.76 94.06
N GLN A 29 30.31 34.91 94.96
CA GLN A 29 30.79 33.56 94.62
C GLN A 29 29.66 32.63 94.15
N GLU A 30 28.48 32.70 94.78
CA GLU A 30 27.30 31.94 94.35
C GLU A 30 26.85 32.37 92.94
N LYS A 31 26.85 33.68 92.67
CA LYS A 31 26.63 34.23 91.32
C LYS A 31 27.70 33.80 90.32
N SER A 32 28.99 33.84 90.67
CA SER A 32 30.07 33.35 89.80
C SER A 32 29.88 31.89 89.44
N ARG A 33 29.62 31.00 90.42
CA ARG A 33 29.32 29.58 90.15
C ARG A 33 28.08 29.39 89.27
N LYS A 34 27.05 30.23 89.44
CA LYS A 34 25.85 30.17 88.59
C LYS A 34 26.12 30.67 87.17
N ILE A 35 27.02 31.65 86.99
CA ILE A 35 27.49 32.07 85.67
C ILE A 35 28.31 30.95 85.03
N GLU A 36 29.31 30.40 85.73
CA GLU A 36 30.14 29.27 85.28
C GLU A 36 29.28 28.06 84.84
N ALA A 37 28.26 27.71 85.63
CA ALA A 37 27.32 26.63 85.29
C ALA A 37 26.44 26.95 84.06
N LEU A 38 25.98 28.20 83.91
CA LEU A 38 25.21 28.62 82.73
C LEU A 38 26.09 28.75 81.47
N THR A 39 27.36 29.12 81.61
CA THR A 39 28.34 29.10 80.51
C THR A 39 28.60 27.66 80.05
N ALA A 40 28.82 26.72 80.97
CA ALA A 40 28.97 25.31 80.62
C ALA A 40 27.69 24.73 79.95
N GLU A 41 26.50 25.12 80.43
CA GLU A 41 25.24 24.73 79.78
C GLU A 41 25.10 25.34 78.37
N LEU A 42 25.60 26.55 78.13
CA LEU A 42 25.65 27.16 76.80
C LEU A 42 26.68 26.46 75.90
N ASP A 43 27.89 26.19 76.38
CA ASP A 43 28.93 25.49 75.60
C ASP A 43 28.45 24.09 75.14
N ASP A 44 27.74 23.35 75.99
CA ASP A 44 27.16 22.04 75.64
C ASP A 44 25.93 22.17 74.71
N ARG A 45 25.13 23.24 74.83
CA ARG A 45 24.04 23.54 73.88
C ARG A 45 24.59 23.94 72.51
N ASP A 46 25.66 24.72 72.43
CA ASP A 46 26.28 25.15 71.18
C ASP A 46 26.94 23.97 70.45
N ARG A 47 27.53 23.01 71.18
CA ARG A 47 27.94 21.70 70.64
C ARG A 47 26.75 20.93 70.07
N MET A 48 25.66 20.79 70.84
CA MET A 48 24.46 20.09 70.38
C MET A 48 23.84 20.76 69.15
N ILE A 49 23.92 22.09 69.03
CA ILE A 49 23.52 22.84 67.84
C ILE A 49 24.45 22.56 66.65
N GLN A 50 25.77 22.45 66.88
CA GLN A 50 26.71 22.05 65.82
C GLN A 50 26.39 20.62 65.32
N ASP A 51 26.30 19.63 66.21
CA ASP A 51 25.99 18.25 65.87
C ASP A 51 24.68 18.14 65.06
N LEU A 52 23.62 18.84 65.50
CA LEU A 52 22.33 18.89 64.79
C LEU A 52 22.41 19.58 63.42
N ASN A 53 23.28 20.58 63.25
CA ASN A 53 23.51 21.21 61.94
C ASN A 53 24.27 20.28 60.99
N GLU A 54 25.25 19.52 61.48
CA GLU A 54 25.98 18.52 60.69
C GLU A 54 25.06 17.36 60.27
N ASP A 55 24.24 16.83 61.17
CA ASP A 55 23.18 15.84 60.87
C ASP A 55 22.17 16.39 59.83
N THR A 56 21.73 17.64 59.99
CA THR A 56 20.78 18.29 59.06
C THR A 56 21.40 18.47 57.66
N ALA A 57 22.68 18.82 57.57
CA ALA A 57 23.40 18.91 56.30
C ALA A 57 23.55 17.54 55.63
N GLY A 58 23.84 16.48 56.41
CA GLY A 58 23.88 15.10 55.93
C GLY A 58 22.54 14.63 55.36
N LEU A 59 21.45 14.80 56.13
CA LEU A 59 20.09 14.46 55.70
C LEU A 59 19.66 15.24 54.44
N SER A 60 19.98 16.53 54.36
CA SER A 60 19.71 17.36 53.17
C SER A 60 20.40 16.79 51.91
N SER A 61 21.67 16.40 52.03
CA SER A 61 22.43 15.76 50.95
C SER A 61 21.87 14.39 50.55
N GLU A 62 21.40 13.58 51.51
CA GLU A 62 20.75 12.31 51.21
C GLU A 62 19.43 12.51 50.44
N VAL A 63 18.59 13.45 50.90
CA VAL A 63 17.32 13.82 50.25
C VAL A 63 17.55 14.23 48.80
N SER A 64 18.47 15.15 48.50
CA SER A 64 18.75 15.55 47.12
C SER A 64 19.26 14.39 46.25
N SER A 65 19.99 13.43 46.82
CA SER A 65 20.39 12.21 46.08
C SER A 65 19.21 11.25 45.82
N LEU A 66 18.19 11.25 46.67
CA LEU A 66 16.98 10.46 46.50
C LEU A 66 16.01 11.12 45.50
N GLU A 67 15.91 12.45 45.53
CA GLU A 67 15.17 13.25 44.55
C GLU A 67 15.73 13.05 43.13
N GLN A 68 17.05 13.09 42.95
CA GLN A 68 17.67 12.78 41.65
C GLN A 68 17.32 11.36 41.18
N LYS A 69 17.43 10.35 42.05
CA LYS A 69 17.09 8.95 41.73
C LYS A 69 15.61 8.73 41.45
N LEU A 70 14.72 9.58 41.97
CA LEU A 70 13.30 9.59 41.63
C LEU A 70 13.11 10.09 40.20
N VAL A 71 13.68 11.25 39.87
CA VAL A 71 13.62 11.84 38.51
C VAL A 71 14.21 10.88 37.45
N GLU A 72 15.33 10.23 37.74
CA GLU A 72 15.92 9.22 36.84
C GLU A 72 14.98 8.02 36.61
N LYS A 73 14.21 7.61 37.62
CA LYS A 73 13.20 6.55 37.49
C LYS A 73 11.95 7.01 36.75
N ASP A 74 11.48 8.23 36.99
CA ASP A 74 10.30 8.77 36.32
C ASP A 74 10.54 8.94 34.81
N VAL A 75 11.73 9.41 34.42
CA VAL A 75 12.19 9.42 33.02
C VAL A 75 12.21 8.00 32.44
N ARG A 76 12.75 7.02 33.17
CA ARG A 76 12.81 5.62 32.67
C ARG A 76 11.44 4.95 32.59
N LEU A 77 10.50 5.31 33.46
CA LEU A 77 9.11 4.86 33.38
C LEU A 77 8.41 5.46 32.16
N ALA A 78 8.59 6.76 31.89
CA ALA A 78 8.04 7.40 30.69
C ALA A 78 8.57 6.79 29.38
N GLU A 79 9.85 6.39 29.35
CA GLU A 79 10.45 5.69 28.20
C GLU A 79 9.86 4.28 28.01
N LEU A 80 9.67 3.53 29.10
CA LEU A 80 9.03 2.20 29.07
C LEU A 80 7.56 2.29 28.64
N ASP A 81 6.83 3.29 29.10
CA ASP A 81 5.46 3.59 28.66
C ASP A 81 5.40 3.86 27.15
N GLY A 82 6.38 4.60 26.61
CA GLY A 82 6.54 4.82 25.17
C GLY A 82 6.77 3.51 24.40
N GLN A 83 7.65 2.64 24.90
CA GLN A 83 7.93 1.33 24.30
C GLN A 83 6.70 0.40 24.33
N ILE A 84 5.94 0.41 25.44
CA ILE A 84 4.69 -0.36 25.59
C ILE A 84 3.62 0.12 24.60
N ARG A 85 3.48 1.43 24.38
CA ARG A 85 2.54 2.00 23.40
C ARG A 85 2.93 1.62 21.97
N ALA A 86 4.22 1.70 21.63
CA ALA A 86 4.72 1.29 20.32
C ALA A 86 4.45 -0.21 20.05
N LEU A 87 4.83 -1.08 20.98
CA LEU A 87 4.60 -2.53 20.86
C LEU A 87 3.10 -2.88 20.82
N SER A 88 2.24 -2.13 21.51
CA SER A 88 0.78 -2.31 21.43
C SER A 88 0.25 -1.96 20.03
N SER A 89 0.77 -0.90 19.41
CA SER A 89 0.44 -0.50 18.03
C SER A 89 0.89 -1.55 17.01
N ASP A 90 2.10 -2.10 17.18
CA ASP A 90 2.63 -3.18 16.34
C ASP A 90 1.80 -4.47 16.46
N ILE A 91 1.27 -4.77 17.64
CA ILE A 91 0.38 -5.92 17.87
C ILE A 91 -0.95 -5.71 17.12
N THR A 92 -1.61 -4.57 17.30
CA THR A 92 -2.89 -4.27 16.61
C THR A 92 -2.75 -4.41 15.09
N SER A 93 -1.70 -3.83 14.49
CA SER A 93 -1.49 -3.92 13.03
C SER A 93 -1.18 -5.35 12.56
N ARG A 94 -0.59 -6.19 13.42
CA ARG A 94 -0.38 -7.62 13.12
C ARG A 94 -1.68 -8.42 13.23
N ASP A 95 -2.54 -8.14 14.20
CA ASP A 95 -3.84 -8.79 14.34
C ASP A 95 -4.78 -8.43 13.18
N GLU A 96 -4.71 -7.21 12.66
CA GLU A 96 -5.40 -6.79 11.42
C GLU A 96 -4.88 -7.57 10.19
N GLN A 97 -3.56 -7.68 10.03
CA GLN A 97 -2.95 -8.49 8.96
C GLN A 97 -3.32 -9.98 9.05
N ILE A 98 -3.39 -10.54 10.26
CA ILE A 98 -3.80 -11.93 10.51
C ILE A 98 -5.28 -12.13 10.14
N GLN A 99 -6.16 -11.19 10.47
CA GLN A 99 -7.57 -11.25 10.08
C GLN A 99 -7.74 -11.19 8.55
N ALA A 100 -7.02 -10.28 7.88
CA ALA A 100 -7.04 -10.19 6.41
C ALA A 100 -6.58 -11.49 5.75
N LEU A 101 -5.45 -12.06 6.19
CA LEU A 101 -4.94 -13.33 5.68
C LEU A 101 -5.87 -14.51 5.96
N SER A 102 -6.58 -14.51 7.10
CA SER A 102 -7.56 -15.55 7.45
C SER A 102 -8.79 -15.51 6.54
N SER A 103 -9.23 -14.30 6.16
CA SER A 103 -10.30 -14.08 5.17
C SER A 103 -9.89 -14.57 3.77
N ASP A 104 -8.66 -14.24 3.36
CA ASP A 104 -8.08 -14.69 2.08
C ASP A 104 -7.91 -16.21 2.00
N ILE A 105 -7.55 -16.87 3.10
CA ILE A 105 -7.51 -18.34 3.19
C ILE A 105 -8.92 -18.92 3.04
N THR A 106 -9.90 -18.39 3.78
CA THR A 106 -11.30 -18.86 3.71
C THR A 106 -11.85 -18.79 2.28
N SER A 107 -11.66 -17.66 1.60
CA SER A 107 -12.08 -17.48 0.20
C SER A 107 -11.34 -18.40 -0.78
N ARG A 108 -10.14 -18.90 -0.43
CA ARG A 108 -9.41 -19.87 -1.25
C ARG A 108 -9.90 -21.30 -1.01
N ASP A 109 -10.24 -21.67 0.22
CA ASP A 109 -10.80 -22.98 0.53
C ASP A 109 -12.21 -23.15 -0.10
N GLU A 110 -13.01 -22.08 -0.16
CA GLU A 110 -14.27 -22.00 -0.91
C GLU A 110 -14.05 -22.27 -2.42
N GLN A 111 -13.07 -21.59 -3.03
CA GLN A 111 -12.71 -21.80 -4.45
C GLN A 111 -12.16 -23.19 -4.74
N ILE A 112 -11.35 -23.76 -3.83
CA ILE A 112 -10.83 -25.14 -3.93
C ILE A 112 -12.00 -26.14 -3.87
N THR A 113 -12.98 -25.91 -3.00
CA THR A 113 -14.20 -26.73 -2.91
C THR A 113 -14.99 -26.67 -4.21
N SER A 114 -15.27 -25.46 -4.72
CA SER A 114 -16.01 -25.26 -5.97
C SER A 114 -15.33 -25.91 -7.19
N LEU A 115 -13.99 -25.84 -7.28
CA LEU A 115 -13.22 -26.51 -8.32
C LEU A 115 -13.21 -28.04 -8.17
N THR A 116 -13.24 -28.55 -6.94
CA THR A 116 -13.32 -29.99 -6.65
C THR A 116 -14.68 -30.56 -7.08
N ASP A 117 -15.79 -29.86 -6.81
CA ASP A 117 -17.13 -30.26 -7.25
C ASP A 117 -17.29 -30.21 -8.78
N GLN A 118 -16.63 -29.24 -9.44
CA GLN A 118 -16.59 -29.16 -10.91
C GLN A 118 -15.78 -30.31 -11.52
N LEU A 119 -14.62 -30.66 -10.95
CA LEU A 119 -13.85 -31.85 -11.37
C LEU A 119 -14.63 -33.16 -11.15
N SER A 120 -15.31 -33.29 -10.02
CA SER A 120 -16.17 -34.44 -9.71
C SER A 120 -17.33 -34.59 -10.71
N THR A 121 -17.99 -33.48 -11.05
CA THR A 121 -19.06 -33.47 -12.04
C THR A 121 -18.55 -33.76 -13.46
N GLN A 122 -17.38 -33.27 -13.84
CA GLN A 122 -16.75 -33.59 -15.13
C GLN A 122 -16.29 -35.04 -15.23
N ALA A 123 -15.80 -35.65 -14.14
CA ALA A 123 -15.45 -37.07 -14.13
C ALA A 123 -16.69 -37.95 -14.41
N ALA A 124 -17.81 -37.70 -13.72
CA ALA A 124 -19.06 -38.43 -13.93
C ALA A 124 -19.60 -38.30 -15.38
N ALA A 125 -19.47 -37.12 -15.99
CA ALA A 125 -19.86 -36.91 -17.39
C ALA A 125 -18.92 -37.63 -18.40
N ILE A 126 -17.64 -37.82 -18.05
CA ILE A 126 -16.71 -38.62 -18.86
C ILE A 126 -17.07 -40.10 -18.78
N ASP A 127 -17.43 -40.60 -17.59
CA ASP A 127 -17.89 -41.98 -17.40
C ASP A 127 -19.19 -42.25 -18.20
N GLU A 128 -20.17 -41.35 -18.14
CA GLU A 128 -21.42 -41.43 -18.93
C GLU A 128 -21.16 -41.45 -20.45
N TYR A 129 -20.24 -40.61 -20.93
CA TYR A 129 -19.83 -40.62 -22.34
C TYR A 129 -19.08 -41.91 -22.73
N SER A 130 -18.33 -42.53 -21.81
CA SER A 130 -17.69 -43.83 -22.03
C SER A 130 -18.74 -44.94 -22.19
N ASP A 131 -19.70 -45.03 -21.28
CA ASP A 131 -20.80 -46.01 -21.34
C ASP A 131 -21.61 -45.86 -22.64
N SER A 132 -21.89 -44.62 -23.07
CA SER A 132 -22.62 -44.36 -24.32
C SER A 132 -21.79 -44.69 -25.58
N ILE A 133 -20.46 -44.64 -25.51
CA ILE A 133 -19.56 -45.09 -26.60
C ILE A 133 -19.54 -46.61 -26.69
N ASP A 134 -19.48 -47.32 -25.55
CA ASP A 134 -19.50 -48.78 -25.52
C ASP A 134 -20.85 -49.35 -25.99
N GLU A 135 -21.98 -48.75 -25.59
CA GLU A 135 -23.32 -49.09 -26.08
C GLU A 135 -23.40 -48.95 -27.62
N LYS A 136 -22.93 -47.83 -28.17
CA LYS A 136 -22.96 -47.57 -29.62
C LYS A 136 -22.01 -48.51 -30.38
N SER A 137 -20.88 -48.86 -29.77
CA SER A 137 -19.93 -49.83 -30.32
C SER A 137 -20.55 -51.23 -30.39
N ALA A 138 -21.26 -51.67 -29.35
CA ALA A 138 -22.01 -52.93 -29.34
C ALA A 138 -23.13 -52.94 -30.40
N ARG A 139 -23.86 -51.82 -30.56
CA ARG A 139 -24.90 -51.68 -31.59
C ARG A 139 -24.32 -51.72 -33.01
N ILE A 140 -23.16 -51.11 -33.25
CA ILE A 140 -22.44 -51.16 -34.53
C ILE A 140 -22.02 -52.60 -34.86
N LEU A 141 -21.49 -53.35 -33.88
CA LEU A 141 -21.15 -54.77 -34.07
C LEU A 141 -22.38 -55.60 -34.48
N SER A 142 -23.49 -55.49 -33.74
CA SER A 142 -24.73 -56.21 -34.05
C SER A 142 -25.29 -55.88 -35.43
N MET A 143 -25.26 -54.60 -35.84
CA MET A 143 -25.67 -54.19 -37.20
C MET A 143 -24.72 -54.73 -38.29
N SER A 144 -23.42 -54.89 -37.99
CA SER A 144 -22.46 -55.50 -38.91
C SER A 144 -22.68 -57.01 -39.07
N GLU A 145 -23.05 -57.72 -38.00
CA GLU A 145 -23.43 -59.14 -38.05
C GLU A 145 -24.73 -59.35 -38.84
N GLU A 146 -25.72 -58.46 -38.68
CA GLU A 146 -26.97 -58.48 -39.46
C GLU A 146 -26.71 -58.23 -40.96
N ALA A 147 -25.78 -57.33 -41.30
CA ALA A 147 -25.37 -57.09 -42.68
C ALA A 147 -24.70 -58.32 -43.29
N GLU A 148 -23.78 -58.98 -42.60
CA GLU A 148 -23.13 -60.20 -43.09
C GLU A 148 -24.13 -61.37 -43.28
N GLN A 149 -25.17 -61.44 -42.45
CA GLN A 149 -26.27 -62.40 -42.63
C GLN A 149 -27.12 -62.09 -43.87
N LYS A 150 -27.43 -60.81 -44.13
CA LYS A 150 -28.16 -60.38 -45.33
C LYS A 150 -27.36 -60.62 -46.60
N ASP A 151 -26.05 -60.37 -46.59
CA ASP A 151 -25.18 -60.67 -47.74
C ASP A 151 -25.15 -62.18 -48.06
N LYS A 152 -25.13 -63.05 -47.04
CA LYS A 152 -25.25 -64.51 -47.24
C LYS A 152 -26.58 -64.88 -47.89
N LEU A 153 -27.70 -64.37 -47.35
CA LEU A 153 -29.04 -64.62 -47.90
C LEU A 153 -29.18 -64.10 -49.34
N ILE A 154 -28.61 -62.93 -49.67
CA ILE A 154 -28.60 -62.39 -51.05
C ILE A 154 -27.83 -63.33 -52.00
N ASN A 155 -26.69 -63.88 -51.56
CA ASN A 155 -25.94 -64.85 -52.37
C ASN A 155 -26.70 -66.18 -52.55
N GLU A 156 -27.38 -66.68 -51.52
CA GLU A 156 -28.25 -67.87 -51.62
C GLU A 156 -29.43 -67.65 -52.57
N LEU A 157 -30.10 -66.51 -52.50
CA LEU A 157 -31.19 -66.13 -53.39
C LEU A 157 -30.71 -65.96 -54.84
N ASN A 158 -29.56 -65.34 -55.07
CA ASN A 158 -28.96 -65.21 -56.41
C ASN A 158 -28.61 -66.57 -57.03
N ASN A 159 -28.06 -67.50 -56.24
CA ASN A 159 -27.78 -68.87 -56.69
C ASN A 159 -29.08 -69.62 -57.04
N SER A 160 -30.13 -69.47 -56.22
CA SER A 160 -31.46 -70.04 -56.49
C SER A 160 -32.09 -69.47 -57.76
N LEU A 161 -32.03 -68.15 -57.94
CA LEU A 161 -32.51 -67.45 -59.14
C LEU A 161 -31.78 -67.92 -60.41
N SER A 162 -30.46 -68.07 -60.34
CA SER A 162 -29.65 -68.59 -61.46
C SER A 162 -30.01 -70.04 -61.80
N GLY A 163 -30.20 -70.91 -60.80
CA GLY A 163 -30.69 -72.27 -61.00
C GLY A 163 -32.09 -72.32 -61.62
N LYS A 164 -32.99 -71.40 -61.24
CA LYS A 164 -34.32 -71.27 -61.83
C LYS A 164 -34.29 -70.73 -63.26
N SER A 165 -33.41 -69.79 -63.59
CA SER A 165 -33.18 -69.36 -64.98
C SER A 165 -32.75 -70.55 -65.84
N ALA A 166 -31.75 -71.33 -65.40
CA ALA A 166 -31.29 -72.50 -66.13
C ALA A 166 -32.38 -73.59 -66.28
N GLN A 167 -33.29 -73.72 -65.31
CA GLN A 167 -34.47 -74.59 -65.42
C GLN A 167 -35.45 -74.09 -66.51
N ILE A 168 -35.69 -72.78 -66.57
CA ILE A 168 -36.55 -72.15 -67.60
C ILE A 168 -35.91 -72.30 -68.99
N ASP A 169 -34.61 -72.06 -69.13
CA ASP A 169 -33.87 -72.22 -70.38
C ASP A 169 -33.94 -73.66 -70.91
N ALA A 170 -33.83 -74.66 -70.02
CA ALA A 170 -33.99 -76.07 -70.37
C ALA A 170 -35.43 -76.43 -70.79
N LEU A 171 -36.45 -75.95 -70.06
CA LEU A 171 -37.85 -76.16 -70.39
C LEU A 171 -38.23 -75.53 -71.74
N ASN A 172 -37.69 -74.34 -72.05
CA ASN A 172 -37.89 -73.70 -73.35
C ASN A 172 -37.28 -74.53 -74.49
N ALA A 173 -36.09 -75.10 -74.31
CA ALA A 173 -35.45 -75.96 -75.31
C ALA A 173 -36.23 -77.27 -75.57
N ASP A 174 -36.77 -77.89 -74.51
CA ASP A 174 -37.66 -79.05 -74.65
C ASP A 174 -38.97 -78.69 -75.38
N LEU A 175 -39.53 -77.49 -75.11
CA LEU A 175 -40.73 -76.97 -75.76
C LEU A 175 -40.48 -76.71 -77.26
N GLU A 176 -39.36 -76.10 -77.63
CA GLU A 176 -38.93 -75.96 -79.04
C GLU A 176 -38.78 -77.32 -79.72
N SER A 177 -38.16 -78.30 -79.05
CA SER A 177 -38.03 -79.67 -79.57
C SER A 177 -39.39 -80.34 -79.78
N LYS A 178 -40.36 -80.13 -78.88
CA LYS A 178 -41.71 -80.68 -79.02
C LYS A 178 -42.51 -80.00 -80.13
N ASN A 179 -42.36 -78.69 -80.30
CA ASN A 179 -42.96 -77.98 -81.44
C ASN A 179 -42.40 -78.49 -82.79
N ALA A 180 -41.11 -78.81 -82.87
CA ALA A 180 -40.52 -79.40 -84.07
C ALA A 180 -41.07 -80.81 -84.37
N GLU A 181 -41.28 -81.64 -83.34
CA GLU A 181 -41.93 -82.96 -83.48
C GLU A 181 -43.39 -82.83 -83.94
N ILE A 182 -44.15 -81.87 -83.41
CA ILE A 182 -45.53 -81.59 -83.85
C ILE A 182 -45.57 -81.15 -85.33
N LEU A 183 -44.61 -80.34 -85.79
CA LEU A 183 -44.52 -79.92 -87.19
C LEU A 183 -44.23 -81.09 -88.15
N ASP A 184 -43.28 -81.96 -87.81
CA ASP A 184 -42.98 -83.19 -88.58
C ASP A 184 -44.18 -84.16 -88.61
N LEU A 185 -44.88 -84.35 -87.49
CA LEU A 185 -46.13 -85.13 -87.45
C LEU A 185 -47.23 -84.49 -88.30
N THR A 186 -47.36 -83.15 -88.28
CA THR A 186 -48.33 -82.42 -89.11
C THR A 186 -48.02 -82.56 -90.60
N GLU A 187 -46.75 -82.48 -91.01
CA GLU A 187 -46.35 -82.70 -92.41
C GLU A 187 -46.62 -84.15 -92.85
N LYS A 188 -46.37 -85.15 -91.99
CA LYS A 188 -46.70 -86.56 -92.23
C LYS A 188 -48.21 -86.78 -92.38
N ILE A 189 -49.04 -86.17 -91.53
CA ILE A 189 -50.50 -86.22 -91.63
C ILE A 189 -50.98 -85.59 -92.94
N ASN A 190 -50.47 -84.41 -93.30
CA ASN A 190 -50.81 -83.76 -94.58
C ASN A 190 -50.41 -84.63 -95.79
N SER A 191 -49.20 -85.20 -95.78
CA SER A 191 -48.76 -86.14 -96.82
C SER A 191 -49.65 -87.39 -96.91
N LYS A 192 -50.14 -87.90 -95.77
CA LYS A 192 -51.09 -89.02 -95.72
C LYS A 192 -52.49 -88.65 -96.21
N ASN A 193 -52.97 -87.44 -95.93
CA ASN A 193 -54.22 -86.95 -96.49
C ASN A 193 -54.14 -86.80 -98.01
N THR A 194 -53.06 -86.23 -98.57
CA THR A 194 -52.87 -86.18 -100.04
C THR A 194 -52.75 -87.58 -100.66
N GLN A 195 -52.16 -88.55 -99.95
CA GLN A 195 -52.17 -89.96 -100.38
C GLN A 195 -53.60 -90.53 -100.40
N LEU A 196 -54.40 -90.31 -99.36
CA LEU A 196 -55.81 -90.72 -99.30
C LEU A 196 -56.66 -90.05 -100.40
N GLU A 197 -56.49 -88.75 -100.63
CA GLU A 197 -57.13 -88.02 -101.74
C GLU A 197 -56.76 -88.64 -103.09
N SER A 198 -55.48 -88.95 -103.33
CA SER A 198 -55.05 -89.56 -104.58
C SER A 198 -55.60 -90.98 -104.79
N LEU A 199 -55.76 -91.76 -103.71
CA LEU A 199 -56.39 -93.09 -103.74
C LEU A 199 -57.91 -92.99 -103.96
N SER A 200 -58.57 -92.04 -103.31
CA SER A 200 -59.99 -91.76 -103.51
C SER A 200 -60.28 -91.28 -104.94
N ALA A 201 -59.41 -90.45 -105.51
CA ALA A 201 -59.46 -90.04 -106.91
C ALA A 201 -59.18 -91.22 -107.87
N LEU A 202 -58.28 -92.14 -107.53
CA LEU A 202 -58.05 -93.36 -108.32
C LEU A 202 -59.29 -94.27 -108.34
N ILE A 203 -59.92 -94.49 -107.18
CA ILE A 203 -61.19 -95.21 -107.05
C ILE A 203 -62.30 -94.53 -107.86
N SER A 204 -62.38 -93.20 -107.81
CA SER A 204 -63.37 -92.40 -108.54
C SER A 204 -63.08 -92.22 -110.04
N SER A 205 -61.93 -92.68 -110.55
CA SER A 205 -61.52 -92.52 -111.96
C SER A 205 -61.34 -93.82 -112.73
N GLN A 206 -61.73 -94.97 -112.15
CA GLN A 206 -62.06 -96.15 -112.96
C GLN A 206 -63.39 -95.88 -113.71
N PRO A 207 -63.40 -95.86 -115.06
CA PRO A 207 -64.64 -95.84 -115.81
C PRO A 207 -65.35 -97.20 -115.73
N GLU A 208 -66.68 -97.20 -115.88
CA GLU A 208 -67.48 -98.43 -116.04
C GLU A 208 -67.03 -99.21 -117.28
N ASN A 209 -66.14 -100.19 -117.09
CA ASN A 209 -65.62 -101.08 -118.12
C ASN A 209 -65.10 -102.36 -117.42
N THR A 210 -65.60 -103.56 -117.69
CA THR A 210 -66.72 -103.95 -118.57
C THR A 210 -67.47 -105.16 -117.98
N GLU A 211 -68.64 -105.49 -118.53
CA GLU A 211 -69.04 -106.90 -118.60
C GLU A 211 -67.95 -107.70 -119.34
N THR A 212 -67.77 -108.97 -118.96
CA THR A 212 -67.18 -110.08 -119.75
C THR A 212 -66.32 -109.71 -120.98
N ASP A 213 -65.04 -110.06 -121.01
CA ASP A 213 -64.72 -111.49 -121.20
C ASP A 213 -63.53 -111.99 -120.35
N GLY A 214 -63.47 -113.30 -120.13
CA GLY A 214 -62.92 -113.87 -118.92
C GLY A 214 -61.40 -113.93 -118.78
N ASN A 215 -60.93 -113.77 -117.53
CA ASN A 215 -60.09 -114.78 -116.89
C ASN A 215 -60.21 -114.75 -115.35
N ASP A 216 -60.36 -115.95 -114.79
CA ASP A 216 -60.21 -116.38 -113.38
C ASP A 216 -60.76 -115.47 -112.24
N PRO A 217 -61.94 -115.78 -111.64
CA PRO A 217 -62.48 -115.01 -110.52
C PRO A 217 -61.72 -115.18 -109.20
N ALA A 218 -60.88 -116.21 -109.03
CA ALA A 218 -60.17 -116.44 -107.77
C ALA A 218 -59.19 -115.31 -107.45
N VAL A 219 -58.50 -114.79 -108.47
CA VAL A 219 -57.53 -113.69 -108.31
C VAL A 219 -58.22 -112.37 -107.95
N SER A 220 -59.46 -112.18 -108.40
CA SER A 220 -60.25 -110.96 -108.12
C SER A 220 -60.69 -110.87 -106.66
N GLU A 221 -61.19 -111.96 -106.06
CA GLU A 221 -61.55 -111.98 -104.64
C GLU A 221 -60.33 -111.92 -103.72
N GLU A 222 -59.21 -112.57 -104.10
CA GLU A 222 -57.92 -112.46 -103.40
C GLU A 222 -57.46 -110.99 -103.35
N ARG A 223 -57.53 -110.28 -104.48
CA ARG A 223 -57.11 -108.87 -104.59
C ARG A 223 -58.04 -107.91 -103.86
N ILE A 224 -59.34 -108.19 -103.80
CA ILE A 224 -60.29 -107.41 -102.99
C ILE A 224 -59.98 -107.61 -101.49
N ARG A 225 -59.76 -108.85 -101.03
CA ARG A 225 -59.35 -109.11 -99.63
C ARG A 225 -58.02 -108.44 -99.26
N GLU A 226 -57.05 -108.46 -100.16
CA GLU A 226 -55.75 -107.79 -99.96
C GLU A 226 -55.91 -106.28 -99.78
N LEU A 227 -56.81 -105.65 -100.56
CA LEU A 227 -57.14 -104.22 -100.44
C LEU A 227 -57.98 -103.92 -99.19
N GLU A 228 -58.95 -104.78 -98.83
CA GLU A 228 -59.75 -104.64 -97.61
C GLU A 228 -58.90 -104.76 -96.34
N ASP A 229 -57.96 -105.71 -96.28
CA ASP A 229 -57.05 -105.86 -95.13
C ASP A 229 -56.04 -104.70 -95.06
N LEU A 230 -55.50 -104.23 -96.20
CA LEU A 230 -54.69 -103.01 -96.24
C LEU A 230 -55.45 -101.76 -95.77
N LEU A 231 -56.71 -101.60 -96.19
CA LEU A 231 -57.54 -100.46 -95.79
C LEU A 231 -57.91 -100.53 -94.31
N LYS A 232 -58.27 -101.72 -93.81
CA LYS A 232 -58.52 -101.99 -92.38
C LYS A 232 -57.27 -101.74 -91.53
N LYS A 233 -56.09 -102.12 -92.01
CA LYS A 233 -54.79 -101.92 -91.36
C LYS A 233 -54.36 -100.44 -91.37
N ASN A 234 -54.61 -99.72 -92.47
CA ASN A 234 -54.40 -98.28 -92.52
C ASN A 234 -55.35 -97.54 -91.56
N ASN A 235 -56.64 -97.92 -91.51
CA ASN A 235 -57.58 -97.33 -90.55
C ASN A 235 -57.21 -97.65 -89.09
N ALA A 236 -56.65 -98.83 -88.81
CA ALA A 236 -56.10 -99.13 -87.49
C ALA A 236 -54.89 -98.26 -87.14
N VAL A 237 -53.97 -98.03 -88.08
CA VAL A 237 -52.82 -97.12 -87.90
C VAL A 237 -53.27 -95.66 -87.78
N ILE A 238 -54.32 -95.23 -88.49
CA ILE A 238 -54.92 -93.90 -88.32
C ILE A 238 -55.51 -93.78 -86.93
N ALA A 239 -56.32 -94.73 -86.46
CA ALA A 239 -56.90 -94.70 -85.11
C ALA A 239 -55.81 -94.77 -84.01
N GLU A 240 -54.72 -95.49 -84.22
CA GLU A 240 -53.57 -95.55 -83.31
C GLU A 240 -52.80 -94.21 -83.28
N LEU A 241 -52.62 -93.55 -84.44
CA LEU A 241 -52.05 -92.21 -84.53
C LEU A 241 -52.98 -91.13 -83.95
N GLU A 242 -54.29 -91.22 -84.15
CA GLU A 242 -55.30 -90.33 -83.55
C GLU A 242 -55.34 -90.50 -82.03
N THR A 243 -55.26 -91.73 -81.53
CA THR A 243 -55.15 -92.01 -80.09
C THR A 243 -53.84 -91.45 -79.53
N SER A 244 -52.71 -91.67 -80.22
CA SER A 244 -51.42 -91.12 -79.81
C SER A 244 -51.40 -89.58 -79.85
N LEU A 245 -52.04 -88.96 -80.84
CA LEU A 245 -52.20 -87.51 -80.92
C LEU A 245 -53.12 -86.99 -79.82
N ALA A 246 -54.20 -87.70 -79.48
CA ALA A 246 -55.08 -87.36 -78.37
C ALA A 246 -54.36 -87.48 -77.02
N ASP A 247 -53.57 -88.53 -76.81
CA ASP A 247 -52.74 -88.70 -75.60
C ASP A 247 -51.64 -87.63 -75.51
N LYS A 248 -50.99 -87.26 -76.63
CA LYS A 248 -50.01 -86.17 -76.67
C LYS A 248 -50.66 -84.80 -76.47
N ASN A 249 -51.85 -84.56 -77.03
CA ASN A 249 -52.63 -83.36 -76.74
C ASN A 249 -53.12 -83.33 -75.28
N ARG A 250 -53.37 -84.49 -74.66
CA ARG A 250 -53.69 -84.60 -73.23
C ARG A 250 -52.48 -84.35 -72.33
N GLU A 251 -51.30 -84.80 -72.74
CA GLU A 251 -50.03 -84.51 -72.07
C GLU A 251 -49.65 -83.02 -72.23
N ILE A 252 -49.87 -82.42 -73.40
CA ILE A 252 -49.77 -80.98 -73.62
C ILE A 252 -50.79 -80.22 -72.77
N ALA A 253 -52.03 -80.70 -72.67
CA ALA A 253 -53.05 -80.09 -71.82
C ALA A 253 -52.70 -80.19 -70.32
N GLU A 254 -52.12 -81.30 -69.85
CA GLU A 254 -51.61 -81.42 -68.48
C GLU A 254 -50.38 -80.53 -68.25
N LEU A 255 -49.46 -80.40 -69.23
CA LEU A 255 -48.31 -79.49 -69.14
C LEU A 255 -48.74 -78.01 -69.15
N GLN A 256 -49.65 -77.63 -70.05
CA GLN A 256 -50.28 -76.31 -70.05
C GLN A 256 -51.06 -76.07 -68.76
N LYS A 257 -51.74 -77.08 -68.20
CA LYS A 257 -52.41 -77.00 -66.91
C LYS A 257 -51.44 -76.86 -65.73
N THR A 258 -50.23 -77.44 -65.79
CA THR A 258 -49.19 -77.14 -64.78
C THR A 258 -48.65 -75.72 -64.90
N VAL A 259 -48.40 -75.22 -66.12
CA VAL A 259 -47.96 -73.82 -66.36
C VAL A 259 -49.06 -72.82 -65.97
N SER A 260 -50.32 -73.13 -66.25
CA SER A 260 -51.47 -72.32 -65.84
C SER A 260 -51.78 -72.43 -64.35
N ALA A 261 -51.55 -73.57 -63.70
CA ALA A 261 -51.69 -73.70 -62.24
C ALA A 261 -50.59 -72.93 -61.47
N GLU A 262 -49.44 -72.67 -62.09
CA GLU A 262 -48.43 -71.74 -61.58
C GLU A 262 -48.72 -70.25 -61.89
N THR A 263 -49.84 -69.92 -62.58
CA THR A 263 -50.18 -68.53 -62.95
C THR A 263 -51.64 -68.09 -62.69
N ALA A 264 -52.60 -69.00 -62.50
CA ALA A 264 -53.98 -68.67 -62.12
C ALA A 264 -54.66 -69.78 -61.30
N HIS A 265 -55.05 -69.44 -60.07
CA HIS A 265 -56.14 -70.11 -59.36
C HIS A 265 -57.45 -69.37 -59.66
N GLU A 266 -58.61 -69.99 -59.38
CA GLU A 266 -59.96 -69.42 -59.52
C GLU A 266 -60.45 -69.09 -60.96
N THR A 267 -61.29 -69.96 -61.54
CA THR A 267 -62.72 -69.69 -61.86
C THR A 267 -63.38 -70.88 -62.59
N ASN A 268 -64.72 -70.89 -62.65
CA ASN A 268 -65.54 -72.09 -62.86
C ASN A 268 -65.78 -72.53 -64.33
N SER A 269 -65.88 -73.85 -64.51
CA SER A 269 -66.72 -74.58 -65.49
C SER A 269 -68.20 -74.16 -65.48
N ASP A 270 -69.05 -74.42 -66.48
CA ASP A 270 -68.92 -74.83 -67.91
C ASP A 270 -70.30 -74.60 -68.60
N GLU A 271 -70.37 -74.48 -69.94
CA GLU A 271 -71.63 -74.28 -70.69
C GLU A 271 -72.15 -75.51 -71.48
N ASP A 272 -73.40 -75.92 -71.20
CA ASP A 272 -74.44 -76.37 -72.16
C ASP A 272 -74.13 -77.61 -73.10
N PRO A 273 -74.74 -77.82 -74.30
CA PRO A 273 -76.10 -78.35 -74.53
C PRO A 273 -76.26 -79.65 -75.37
N LEU A 274 -77.37 -80.40 -75.11
CA LEU A 274 -78.22 -81.16 -76.08
C LEU A 274 -77.54 -82.30 -76.92
N PRO A 275 -78.16 -82.98 -77.93
CA PRO A 275 -79.56 -83.07 -78.42
C PRO A 275 -80.11 -84.54 -78.65
N ALA A 276 -81.37 -84.65 -79.17
CA ALA A 276 -81.88 -85.70 -80.10
C ALA A 276 -82.11 -87.17 -79.59
N ALA A 277 -82.97 -88.04 -80.17
CA ALA A 277 -84.10 -87.89 -81.11
C ALA A 277 -84.99 -89.17 -81.29
N GLN A 278 -86.24 -88.97 -81.77
CA GLN A 278 -87.02 -89.78 -82.75
C GLN A 278 -87.65 -91.20 -82.48
N VAL A 279 -89.00 -91.26 -82.64
CA VAL A 279 -89.79 -92.02 -83.67
C VAL A 279 -90.49 -93.38 -83.42
N SER A 280 -91.73 -93.45 -83.97
CA SER A 280 -92.55 -94.58 -84.47
C SER A 280 -93.54 -95.37 -83.59
N ALA A 281 -94.67 -95.71 -84.23
CA ALA A 281 -95.69 -96.69 -83.83
C ALA A 281 -95.61 -97.94 -84.73
N PRO A 282 -96.31 -99.06 -84.41
CA PRO A 282 -97.43 -99.52 -85.28
C PRO A 282 -98.58 -100.27 -84.50
N VAL A 283 -99.89 -100.13 -84.83
CA VAL A 283 -100.77 -100.82 -85.84
C VAL A 283 -101.62 -102.01 -85.31
N SER A 284 -102.96 -101.83 -85.39
CA SER A 284 -104.10 -102.75 -85.70
C SER A 284 -104.36 -104.08 -84.93
N GLU A 285 -105.47 -104.85 -85.09
CA GLU A 285 -106.68 -104.79 -85.98
C GLU A 285 -107.98 -105.10 -85.14
N GLN A 286 -109.03 -105.93 -85.39
CA GLN A 286 -109.51 -106.84 -86.47
C GLN A 286 -111.04 -107.17 -86.31
N GLU A 287 -111.82 -107.20 -87.42
CA GLU A 287 -112.88 -108.21 -87.76
C GLU A 287 -114.17 -108.50 -86.90
N ASN A 288 -115.22 -109.24 -87.33
CA ASN A 288 -115.64 -109.84 -88.64
C ASN A 288 -117.21 -109.86 -88.83
N THR A 289 -117.78 -110.86 -89.54
CA THR A 289 -119.11 -110.89 -90.19
C THR A 289 -119.83 -112.27 -90.11
N ALA A 290 -121.15 -112.28 -90.34
CA ALA A 290 -122.02 -113.36 -90.88
C ALA A 290 -122.04 -114.82 -90.31
N VAL A 291 -123.19 -115.23 -89.74
CA VAL A 291 -124.19 -116.24 -90.26
C VAL A 291 -123.63 -117.46 -91.04
N PRO A 292 -123.99 -118.76 -90.74
CA PRO A 292 -125.35 -119.27 -90.43
C PRO A 292 -125.51 -120.48 -89.44
N GLU A 293 -126.75 -121.01 -89.38
CA GLU A 293 -127.17 -122.42 -89.19
C GLU A 293 -127.16 -123.15 -87.81
N THR A 294 -128.37 -123.15 -87.19
CA THR A 294 -129.08 -124.29 -86.55
C THR A 294 -128.43 -125.15 -85.45
N ASP A 295 -128.74 -124.76 -84.21
CA ASP A 295 -129.20 -125.58 -83.05
C ASP A 295 -129.60 -127.06 -83.40
N PRO A 296 -129.21 -128.07 -82.59
CA PRO A 296 -129.62 -128.14 -81.18
C PRO A 296 -128.48 -128.13 -80.15
N HIS A 297 -128.65 -127.37 -79.05
CA HIS A 297 -128.81 -127.87 -77.67
C HIS A 297 -128.61 -126.73 -76.63
N PRO A 298 -129.68 -126.07 -76.14
CA PRO A 298 -129.58 -124.84 -75.33
C PRO A 298 -128.90 -124.97 -73.95
N ALA A 299 -128.55 -126.18 -73.49
CA ALA A 299 -127.71 -126.34 -72.30
C ALA A 299 -126.30 -125.72 -72.47
N ARG A 300 -125.73 -125.77 -73.69
CA ARG A 300 -124.44 -125.11 -73.98
C ARG A 300 -124.58 -123.60 -74.08
N ILE A 301 -125.77 -123.09 -74.40
CA ILE A 301 -126.07 -121.65 -74.39
C ILE A 301 -126.07 -121.16 -72.93
N ALA A 302 -126.84 -121.79 -72.03
CA ALA A 302 -126.86 -121.40 -70.61
C ALA A 302 -125.47 -121.51 -69.92
N GLU A 303 -124.68 -122.53 -70.27
CA GLU A 303 -123.28 -122.67 -69.84
C GLU A 303 -122.41 -121.49 -70.33
N LEU A 304 -122.52 -121.13 -71.62
CA LEU A 304 -121.78 -120.01 -72.20
C LEU A 304 -122.28 -118.65 -71.69
N GLU A 305 -123.58 -118.47 -71.44
CA GLU A 305 -124.15 -117.27 -70.81
C GLU A 305 -123.64 -117.10 -69.38
N SER A 306 -123.50 -118.20 -68.61
CA SER A 306 -122.88 -118.17 -67.28
C SER A 306 -121.37 -117.89 -67.34
N GLN A 307 -120.66 -118.39 -68.35
CA GLN A 307 -119.23 -118.10 -68.55
C GLN A 307 -119.01 -116.66 -69.04
N VAL A 308 -119.86 -116.15 -69.93
CA VAL A 308 -119.89 -114.75 -70.36
C VAL A 308 -120.19 -113.85 -69.16
N SER A 309 -121.21 -114.13 -68.36
CA SER A 309 -121.51 -113.32 -67.16
C SER A 309 -120.37 -113.34 -66.13
N GLY A 310 -119.67 -114.48 -65.99
CA GLY A 310 -118.44 -114.57 -65.20
C GLY A 310 -117.32 -113.68 -65.75
N LEU A 311 -117.05 -113.77 -67.05
CA LEU A 311 -116.04 -112.97 -67.75
C LEU A 311 -116.41 -111.47 -67.85
N GLU A 312 -117.68 -111.12 -67.86
CA GLU A 312 -118.19 -109.75 -67.75
C GLU A 312 -117.93 -109.19 -66.35
N SER A 313 -118.19 -109.99 -65.30
CA SER A 313 -117.86 -109.61 -63.92
C SER A 313 -116.35 -109.53 -63.68
N GLU A 314 -115.56 -110.40 -64.31
CA GLU A 314 -114.10 -110.37 -64.26
C GLU A 314 -113.54 -109.16 -65.02
N ASN A 315 -114.01 -108.89 -66.24
CA ASN A 315 -113.65 -107.68 -66.98
C ASN A 315 -114.09 -106.40 -66.26
N ALA A 316 -115.25 -106.38 -65.61
CA ALA A 316 -115.68 -105.26 -64.78
C ALA A 316 -114.74 -105.05 -63.57
N SER A 317 -114.31 -106.13 -62.92
CA SER A 317 -113.36 -106.09 -61.81
C SER A 317 -111.95 -105.65 -62.26
N LEU A 318 -111.46 -106.16 -63.38
CA LEU A 318 -110.19 -105.76 -64.00
C LEU A 318 -110.23 -104.32 -64.49
N THR A 319 -111.34 -103.87 -65.07
CA THR A 319 -111.55 -102.47 -65.49
C THR A 319 -111.57 -101.54 -64.27
N ALA A 320 -112.23 -101.95 -63.17
CA ALA A 320 -112.22 -101.19 -61.92
C ALA A 320 -110.81 -101.10 -61.31
N SER A 321 -110.05 -102.20 -61.31
CA SER A 321 -108.67 -102.20 -60.82
C SER A 321 -107.71 -101.42 -61.72
N LEU A 322 -107.90 -101.46 -63.04
CA LEU A 322 -107.17 -100.60 -63.99
C LEU A 322 -107.51 -99.12 -63.80
N ALA A 323 -108.76 -98.77 -63.54
CA ALA A 323 -109.16 -97.41 -63.22
C ALA A 323 -108.58 -96.92 -61.87
N GLU A 324 -108.55 -97.80 -60.85
CA GLU A 324 -107.88 -97.54 -59.58
C GLU A 324 -106.37 -97.32 -59.76
N LYS A 325 -105.70 -98.17 -60.55
CA LYS A 325 -104.26 -98.04 -60.84
C LYS A 325 -103.94 -96.85 -61.73
N ALA A 326 -104.82 -96.46 -62.65
CA ALA A 326 -104.70 -95.21 -63.40
C ALA A 326 -104.79 -93.99 -62.48
N ALA A 327 -105.78 -93.96 -61.56
CA ALA A 327 -105.92 -92.88 -60.59
C ALA A 327 -104.73 -92.82 -59.59
N GLU A 328 -104.18 -93.97 -59.20
CA GLU A 328 -102.95 -94.03 -58.38
C GLU A 328 -101.72 -93.53 -59.15
N LEU A 329 -101.62 -93.83 -60.45
CA LEU A 329 -100.55 -93.38 -61.33
C LEU A 329 -100.64 -91.87 -61.64
N ASP A 330 -101.84 -91.34 -61.87
CA ASP A 330 -102.09 -89.88 -61.99
C ASP A 330 -101.72 -89.15 -60.69
N LYS A 331 -102.11 -89.71 -59.54
CA LYS A 331 -101.72 -89.20 -58.22
C LYS A 331 -100.20 -89.19 -58.07
N LEU A 332 -99.52 -90.31 -58.34
CA LEU A 332 -98.07 -90.42 -58.23
C LEU A 332 -97.35 -89.48 -59.21
N SER A 333 -97.85 -89.33 -60.43
CA SER A 333 -97.36 -88.37 -61.43
C SER A 333 -97.47 -86.92 -60.92
N SER A 334 -98.58 -86.56 -60.26
CA SER A 334 -98.74 -85.25 -59.63
C SER A 334 -97.79 -85.03 -58.44
N GLU A 335 -97.53 -86.08 -57.63
CA GLU A 335 -96.61 -86.03 -56.49
C GLU A 335 -95.14 -85.94 -56.94
N VAL A 336 -94.76 -86.65 -58.01
CA VAL A 336 -93.46 -86.52 -58.67
C VAL A 336 -93.30 -85.12 -59.28
N SER A 337 -94.30 -84.60 -59.99
CA SER A 337 -94.26 -83.26 -60.59
C SER A 337 -94.11 -82.16 -59.52
N ALA A 338 -94.83 -82.29 -58.41
CA ALA A 338 -94.70 -81.40 -57.26
C ALA A 338 -93.32 -81.51 -56.58
N SER A 339 -92.76 -82.72 -56.52
CA SER A 339 -91.42 -82.99 -55.99
C SER A 339 -90.32 -82.39 -56.87
N SER A 340 -90.39 -82.54 -58.19
CA SER A 340 -89.47 -81.89 -59.13
C SER A 340 -89.55 -80.36 -59.03
N SER A 341 -90.76 -79.78 -58.96
CA SER A 341 -90.92 -78.33 -58.73
C SER A 341 -90.37 -77.87 -57.37
N ARG A 342 -90.32 -78.74 -56.37
CA ARG A 342 -89.68 -78.47 -55.08
C ARG A 342 -88.16 -78.59 -55.17
N ILE A 343 -87.63 -79.55 -55.90
CA ILE A 343 -86.19 -79.73 -56.14
C ILE A 343 -85.62 -78.49 -56.82
N SER A 344 -86.18 -78.03 -57.93
CA SER A 344 -85.67 -76.83 -58.64
C SER A 344 -85.78 -75.54 -57.83
N LYS A 345 -86.71 -75.45 -56.87
CA LYS A 345 -86.77 -74.34 -55.91
C LYS A 345 -85.69 -74.44 -54.83
N LEU A 346 -85.28 -75.65 -54.44
CA LEU A 346 -84.17 -75.86 -53.50
C LEU A 346 -82.82 -75.66 -54.20
N GLU A 347 -82.66 -76.09 -55.45
CA GLU A 347 -81.48 -75.86 -56.28
C GLU A 347 -81.23 -74.36 -56.49
N ALA A 348 -82.27 -73.58 -56.83
CA ALA A 348 -82.17 -72.12 -56.94
C ALA A 348 -81.80 -71.45 -55.61
N VAL A 349 -82.35 -71.91 -54.48
CA VAL A 349 -82.00 -71.39 -53.15
C VAL A 349 -80.57 -71.79 -52.73
N LEU A 350 -80.08 -72.96 -53.12
CA LEU A 350 -78.69 -73.36 -52.88
C LEU A 350 -77.74 -72.45 -53.66
N SER A 351 -77.97 -72.23 -54.96
CA SER A 351 -77.18 -71.28 -55.76
C SER A 351 -77.16 -69.88 -55.14
N GLU A 352 -78.30 -69.37 -54.68
CA GLU A 352 -78.39 -68.08 -53.97
C GLU A 352 -77.58 -68.05 -52.66
N LYS A 353 -77.48 -69.18 -51.95
CA LYS A 353 -76.64 -69.28 -50.74
C LYS A 353 -75.16 -69.45 -51.07
N ASP A 354 -74.80 -70.17 -52.11
CA ASP A 354 -73.41 -70.35 -52.53
C ASP A 354 -72.82 -69.02 -53.03
N GLU A 355 -73.58 -68.23 -53.79
CA GLU A 355 -73.23 -66.84 -54.14
C GLU A 355 -73.02 -65.96 -52.89
N GLN A 356 -73.90 -66.07 -51.89
CA GLN A 356 -73.78 -65.32 -50.64
C GLN A 356 -72.60 -65.78 -49.79
N ILE A 357 -72.26 -67.07 -49.80
CA ILE A 357 -71.08 -67.63 -49.12
C ILE A 357 -69.80 -67.12 -49.79
N LEU A 358 -69.73 -67.14 -51.13
CA LEU A 358 -68.60 -66.59 -51.88
C LEU A 358 -68.41 -65.09 -51.62
N SER A 359 -69.49 -64.31 -51.66
CA SER A 359 -69.45 -62.88 -51.33
C SER A 359 -68.94 -62.64 -49.91
N LEU A 360 -69.47 -63.35 -48.90
CA LEU A 360 -69.02 -63.22 -47.51
C LEU A 360 -67.57 -63.71 -47.29
N SER A 361 -67.10 -64.68 -48.07
CA SER A 361 -65.71 -65.16 -48.02
C SER A 361 -64.72 -64.11 -48.53
N GLY A 362 -65.04 -63.43 -49.64
CA GLY A 362 -64.30 -62.26 -50.11
C GLY A 362 -64.33 -61.13 -49.06
N ASP A 363 -65.53 -60.81 -48.56
CA ASP A 363 -65.74 -59.79 -47.53
C ASP A 363 -64.93 -60.06 -46.24
N CYS A 364 -64.69 -61.32 -45.88
CA CYS A 364 -63.80 -61.71 -44.78
C CYS A 364 -62.31 -61.57 -45.14
N THR A 365 -61.92 -61.99 -46.36
CA THR A 365 -60.53 -61.92 -46.84
C THR A 365 -60.01 -60.48 -46.92
N ASP A 366 -60.85 -59.55 -47.38
CA ASP A 366 -60.57 -58.11 -47.37
C ASP A 366 -60.41 -57.57 -45.95
N LYS A 367 -61.28 -57.99 -45.01
CA LYS A 367 -61.20 -57.57 -43.61
C LYS A 367 -59.97 -58.10 -42.90
N GLU A 368 -59.58 -59.37 -43.14
CA GLU A 368 -58.33 -59.91 -42.60
C GLU A 368 -57.10 -59.16 -43.15
N THR A 369 -57.09 -58.86 -44.45
CA THR A 369 -56.02 -58.08 -45.08
C THR A 369 -55.94 -56.69 -44.45
N ARG A 370 -57.08 -56.01 -44.26
CA ARG A 370 -57.13 -54.71 -43.59
C ARG A 370 -56.74 -54.77 -42.10
N ILE A 371 -57.00 -55.86 -41.41
CA ILE A 371 -56.53 -56.08 -40.03
C ILE A 371 -55.00 -56.16 -40.01
N ARG A 372 -54.39 -56.96 -40.89
CA ARG A 372 -52.91 -57.10 -40.99
C ARG A 372 -52.22 -55.76 -41.29
N GLU A 373 -52.80 -54.94 -42.17
CA GLU A 373 -52.33 -53.57 -42.43
C GLU A 373 -52.38 -52.67 -41.18
N LEU A 374 -53.48 -52.74 -40.41
CA LEU A 374 -53.66 -51.95 -39.20
C LEU A 374 -52.75 -52.43 -38.06
N GLU A 375 -52.51 -53.73 -37.93
CA GLU A 375 -51.57 -54.31 -36.97
C GLU A 375 -50.13 -53.88 -37.27
N ALA A 376 -49.73 -53.90 -38.55
CA ALA A 376 -48.42 -53.38 -38.98
C ALA A 376 -48.27 -51.88 -38.66
N GLY A 377 -49.23 -51.05 -39.07
CA GLY A 377 -49.20 -49.61 -38.79
C GLY A 377 -49.26 -49.26 -37.30
N LEU A 378 -49.93 -50.07 -36.48
CA LEU A 378 -49.93 -49.94 -35.02
C LEU A 378 -48.56 -50.29 -34.42
N LYS A 379 -47.88 -51.32 -34.95
CA LYS A 379 -46.52 -51.67 -34.54
C LYS A 379 -45.54 -50.54 -34.90
N ASP A 380 -45.52 -50.07 -36.14
CA ASP A 380 -44.65 -48.95 -36.56
C ASP A 380 -44.88 -47.70 -35.71
N SER A 381 -46.13 -47.41 -35.34
CA SER A 381 -46.49 -46.34 -34.41
C SER A 381 -45.98 -46.57 -32.99
N THR A 382 -45.94 -47.82 -32.52
CA THR A 382 -45.44 -48.22 -31.20
C THR A 382 -43.92 -48.12 -31.11
N ASP A 383 -43.22 -48.58 -32.14
CA ASP A 383 -41.76 -48.50 -32.26
C ASP A 383 -41.31 -47.02 -32.39
N THR A 384 -42.07 -46.20 -33.13
CA THR A 384 -41.90 -44.74 -33.20
C THR A 384 -42.14 -44.06 -31.85
N ALA A 385 -43.22 -44.40 -31.14
CA ALA A 385 -43.51 -43.83 -29.82
C ALA A 385 -42.44 -44.20 -28.78
N SER A 386 -41.90 -45.42 -28.85
CA SER A 386 -40.80 -45.87 -27.99
C SER A 386 -39.52 -45.08 -28.26
N SER A 387 -39.15 -44.89 -29.53
CA SER A 387 -37.99 -44.09 -29.96
C SER A 387 -38.11 -42.61 -29.56
N LEU A 388 -39.32 -42.04 -29.64
CA LEU A 388 -39.59 -40.67 -29.18
C LEU A 388 -39.53 -40.54 -27.66
N ARG A 389 -39.92 -41.58 -26.92
CA ARG A 389 -39.82 -41.62 -25.46
C ARG A 389 -38.36 -41.66 -25.00
N GLU A 390 -37.56 -42.58 -25.54
CA GLU A 390 -36.11 -42.68 -25.29
C GLU A 390 -35.42 -41.31 -25.49
N LYS A 391 -35.71 -40.65 -26.62
CA LYS A 391 -35.20 -39.30 -26.91
C LYS A 391 -35.72 -38.23 -25.94
N THR A 392 -36.93 -38.36 -25.42
CA THR A 392 -37.50 -37.42 -24.42
C THR A 392 -36.83 -37.61 -23.06
N ASP A 393 -36.59 -38.85 -22.65
CA ASP A 393 -35.93 -39.19 -21.39
C ASP A 393 -34.46 -38.70 -21.41
N ILE A 394 -33.73 -38.89 -22.53
CA ILE A 394 -32.38 -38.33 -22.75
C ILE A 394 -32.38 -36.79 -22.70
N LEU A 395 -33.34 -36.13 -23.37
CA LEU A 395 -33.44 -34.67 -23.35
C LEU A 395 -33.79 -34.13 -21.95
N SER A 396 -34.56 -34.89 -21.16
CA SER A 396 -34.87 -34.53 -19.77
C SER A 396 -33.62 -34.54 -18.89
N GLU A 397 -32.74 -35.53 -19.04
CA GLU A 397 -31.50 -35.58 -18.26
C GLU A 397 -30.49 -34.51 -18.72
N GLN A 398 -30.39 -34.23 -20.02
CA GLN A 398 -29.60 -33.11 -20.52
C GLN A 398 -30.06 -31.75 -19.94
N VAL A 399 -31.38 -31.56 -19.78
CA VAL A 399 -31.94 -30.36 -19.11
C VAL A 399 -31.65 -30.37 -17.61
N SER A 400 -31.69 -31.52 -16.93
CA SER A 400 -31.31 -31.70 -15.52
C SER A 400 -29.86 -31.27 -15.28
N VAL A 401 -28.91 -31.81 -16.06
CA VAL A 401 -27.48 -31.47 -15.98
C VAL A 401 -27.23 -29.99 -16.27
N LEU A 402 -27.80 -29.45 -17.35
CA LEU A 402 -27.66 -28.02 -17.68
C LEU A 402 -28.25 -27.09 -16.61
N THR A 403 -29.32 -27.49 -15.92
CA THR A 403 -29.91 -26.73 -14.81
C THR A 403 -28.98 -26.72 -13.59
N LYS A 404 -28.38 -27.87 -13.27
CA LYS A 404 -27.35 -27.98 -12.21
C LYS A 404 -26.15 -27.08 -12.52
N ASP A 405 -25.59 -27.17 -13.73
CA ASP A 405 -24.44 -26.37 -14.15
C ASP A 405 -24.74 -24.87 -14.14
N LEU A 406 -25.93 -24.45 -14.57
CA LEU A 406 -26.34 -23.05 -14.54
C LEU A 406 -26.41 -22.51 -13.10
N SER A 407 -27.05 -23.24 -12.18
CA SER A 407 -27.10 -22.83 -10.76
C SER A 407 -25.71 -22.78 -10.10
N ALA A 408 -24.80 -23.69 -10.47
CA ALA A 408 -23.41 -23.66 -10.02
C ALA A 408 -22.65 -22.43 -10.56
N LYS A 409 -22.97 -21.95 -11.77
CA LYS A 409 -22.40 -20.71 -12.32
C LYS A 409 -23.02 -19.45 -11.70
N GLU A 410 -24.31 -19.46 -11.36
CA GLU A 410 -24.93 -18.37 -10.59
C GLU A 410 -24.28 -18.21 -9.21
N ALA A 411 -23.98 -19.33 -8.51
CA ALA A 411 -23.24 -19.29 -7.24
C ALA A 411 -21.82 -18.73 -7.40
N GLN A 412 -21.05 -19.15 -8.42
CA GLN A 412 -19.73 -18.59 -8.71
C GLN A 412 -19.77 -17.09 -9.08
N ILE A 413 -20.86 -16.61 -9.69
CA ILE A 413 -21.05 -15.18 -9.96
C ILE A 413 -21.28 -14.39 -8.66
N GLN A 414 -22.04 -14.93 -7.70
CA GLN A 414 -22.28 -14.28 -6.40
C GLN A 414 -20.99 -14.17 -5.58
N GLU A 415 -20.18 -15.25 -5.51
CA GLU A 415 -18.88 -15.23 -4.82
C GLU A 415 -17.95 -14.14 -5.38
N LEU A 416 -17.86 -14.03 -6.71
CA LEU A 416 -17.06 -13.00 -7.38
C LEU A 416 -17.60 -11.58 -7.15
N GLN A 417 -18.92 -11.40 -7.04
CA GLN A 417 -19.54 -10.12 -6.71
C GLN A 417 -19.22 -9.67 -5.27
N GLU A 418 -19.30 -10.58 -4.29
CA GLU A 418 -18.90 -10.28 -2.91
C GLU A 418 -17.41 -9.93 -2.82
N LYS A 419 -16.56 -10.70 -3.50
CA LYS A 419 -15.10 -10.49 -3.54
C LYS A 419 -14.73 -9.13 -4.13
N LEU A 420 -15.41 -8.71 -5.19
CA LEU A 420 -15.27 -7.37 -5.78
C LEU A 420 -15.76 -6.27 -4.84
N GLY A 421 -16.84 -6.50 -4.09
CA GLY A 421 -17.32 -5.60 -3.04
C GLY A 421 -16.26 -5.36 -1.97
N ARG A 422 -15.74 -6.42 -1.35
CA ARG A 422 -14.69 -6.37 -0.32
C ARG A 422 -13.42 -5.64 -0.81
N GLN A 423 -13.02 -5.85 -2.07
CA GLN A 423 -11.89 -5.12 -2.66
C GLN A 423 -12.19 -3.62 -2.89
N THR A 424 -13.44 -3.26 -3.20
CA THR A 424 -13.86 -1.87 -3.37
C THR A 424 -13.86 -1.12 -2.04
N GLU A 425 -14.33 -1.75 -0.97
CA GLU A 425 -14.29 -1.20 0.39
C GLU A 425 -12.84 -1.01 0.90
N LEU A 426 -11.97 -2.02 0.69
CA LEU A 426 -10.55 -1.93 1.02
C LEU A 426 -9.86 -0.79 0.26
N ALA A 427 -10.14 -0.62 -1.04
CA ALA A 427 -9.59 0.47 -1.84
C ALA A 427 -10.03 1.85 -1.33
N PHE A 428 -11.27 1.98 -0.84
CA PHE A 428 -11.77 3.23 -0.24
C PHE A 428 -11.07 3.53 1.10
N SER A 429 -10.90 2.52 1.97
CA SER A 429 -10.16 2.66 3.23
C SER A 429 -8.73 3.15 2.99
N LEU A 430 -7.98 2.46 2.12
CA LEU A 430 -6.60 2.83 1.78
C LEU A 430 -6.49 4.24 1.18
N GLN A 431 -7.53 4.73 0.49
CA GLN A 431 -7.56 6.10 -0.02
C GLN A 431 -7.83 7.14 1.08
N THR A 432 -8.64 6.81 2.10
CA THR A 432 -8.77 7.64 3.31
C THR A 432 -7.47 7.67 4.10
N ASP A 433 -6.87 6.51 4.37
CA ASP A 433 -5.60 6.38 5.08
C ASP A 433 -4.48 7.19 4.40
N LEU A 434 -4.38 7.11 3.06
CA LEU A 434 -3.43 7.90 2.28
C LEU A 434 -3.66 9.41 2.45
N SER A 435 -4.92 9.85 2.42
CA SER A 435 -5.29 11.26 2.55
C SER A 435 -4.92 11.82 3.94
N GLU A 436 -5.17 11.06 5.02
CA GLU A 436 -4.74 11.44 6.36
C GLU A 436 -3.21 11.49 6.49
N LYS A 437 -2.47 10.61 5.79
CA LYS A 437 -1.01 10.64 5.78
C LYS A 437 -0.45 11.82 4.98
N GLU A 438 -1.09 12.22 3.88
CA GLU A 438 -0.74 13.44 3.16
C GLU A 438 -0.96 14.69 4.04
N GLU A 439 -2.07 14.77 4.80
CA GLU A 439 -2.30 15.87 5.75
C GLU A 439 -1.27 15.89 6.90
N GLN A 440 -0.94 14.72 7.46
CA GLN A 440 0.11 14.60 8.50
C GLN A 440 1.50 15.02 7.98
N ILE A 441 1.83 14.72 6.72
CA ILE A 441 3.08 15.15 6.08
C ILE A 441 3.09 16.67 5.85
N LEU A 442 1.96 17.27 5.44
CA LEU A 442 1.84 18.72 5.26
C LEU A 442 2.02 19.46 6.60
N GLN A 443 1.42 18.96 7.69
CA GLN A 443 1.58 19.54 9.03
C GLN A 443 3.03 19.47 9.51
N LEU A 444 3.68 18.29 9.42
CA LEU A 444 5.09 18.11 9.81
C LEU A 444 6.04 18.98 8.99
N SER A 445 5.73 19.23 7.71
CA SER A 445 6.48 20.15 6.85
C SER A 445 6.37 21.61 7.30
N ALA A 446 5.17 22.04 7.72
CA ALA A 446 4.95 23.38 8.28
C ALA A 446 5.66 23.56 9.64
N ASP A 447 5.61 22.55 10.51
CA ASP A 447 6.29 22.56 11.80
C ASP A 447 7.83 22.58 11.63
N LEU A 448 8.37 21.89 10.62
CA LEU A 448 9.79 21.99 10.24
C LEU A 448 10.18 23.39 9.75
N ALA A 449 9.34 24.04 8.94
CA ALA A 449 9.60 25.40 8.46
C ALA A 449 9.65 26.42 9.62
N LEU A 450 8.69 26.36 10.56
CA LEU A 450 8.67 27.20 11.76
C LEU A 450 9.88 26.96 12.67
N ASN A 451 10.34 25.72 12.80
CA ASN A 451 11.54 25.42 13.57
C ASN A 451 12.82 25.96 12.89
N ASN A 452 12.89 25.95 11.55
CA ASN A 452 14.02 26.54 10.82
C ASN A 452 14.07 28.08 10.98
N GLU A 453 12.93 28.77 10.84
CA GLU A 453 12.82 30.24 11.10
C GLU A 453 13.26 30.60 12.53
N LYS A 454 12.88 29.75 13.50
CA LYS A 454 13.30 29.88 14.89
C LYS A 454 14.80 29.62 15.10
N ILE A 455 15.41 28.69 14.36
CA ILE A 455 16.86 28.45 14.38
C ILE A 455 17.60 29.66 13.81
N GLU A 456 17.20 30.16 12.64
CA GLU A 456 17.79 31.37 12.02
C GLU A 456 17.72 32.59 12.95
N THR A 457 16.59 32.75 13.66
CA THR A 457 16.41 33.79 14.70
C THR A 457 17.40 33.61 15.87
N LEU A 458 17.59 32.38 16.34
CA LEU A 458 18.53 32.09 17.45
C LEU A 458 19.99 32.24 17.04
N GLU A 459 20.35 31.90 15.80
CA GLU A 459 21.69 32.11 15.24
C GLU A 459 22.03 33.61 15.11
N ALA A 460 21.05 34.43 14.72
CA ALA A 460 21.18 35.89 14.72
C ALA A 460 21.37 36.45 16.15
N ASP A 461 20.59 35.97 17.12
CA ASP A 461 20.71 36.35 18.54
C ASP A 461 22.09 35.98 19.13
N VAL A 462 22.63 34.80 18.80
CA VAL A 462 23.99 34.39 19.18
C VAL A 462 25.03 35.30 18.55
N THR A 463 24.94 35.56 17.24
CA THR A 463 25.89 36.43 16.51
C THR A 463 25.95 37.85 17.08
N HIS A 464 24.79 38.40 17.47
CA HIS A 464 24.71 39.69 18.15
C HIS A 464 25.32 39.67 19.56
N ARG A 465 25.15 38.57 20.30
CA ARG A 465 25.74 38.39 21.63
C ARG A 465 27.25 38.21 21.58
N ASP A 466 27.79 37.52 20.58
CA ASP A 466 29.24 37.38 20.38
C ASP A 466 29.88 38.74 20.03
N SER A 467 29.25 39.51 19.14
CA SER A 467 29.64 40.89 18.85
C SER A 467 29.67 41.76 20.12
N ARG A 468 28.67 41.59 21.00
CA ARG A 468 28.58 42.29 22.28
C ARG A 468 29.64 41.85 23.31
N ILE A 469 30.11 40.60 23.23
CA ILE A 469 31.22 40.11 24.05
C ILE A 469 32.55 40.69 23.55
N GLU A 470 32.73 40.84 22.24
CA GLU A 470 33.90 41.52 21.65
C GLU A 470 33.96 43.00 22.08
N ASP A 471 32.86 43.75 21.97
CA ASP A 471 32.72 45.12 22.50
C ASP A 471 33.17 45.22 23.96
N LEU A 472 32.66 44.33 24.83
CA LEU A 472 32.95 44.34 26.25
C LEU A 472 34.40 43.97 26.57
N ASN A 473 35.00 43.02 25.85
CA ASN A 473 36.42 42.68 25.99
C ASN A 473 37.32 43.85 25.56
N ASN A 474 36.95 44.58 24.51
CA ASN A 474 37.64 45.80 24.10
C ASN A 474 37.51 46.92 25.16
N GLU A 475 36.33 47.08 25.78
CA GLU A 475 36.15 48.04 26.88
C GLU A 475 36.97 47.65 28.13
N VAL A 476 36.98 46.38 28.53
CA VAL A 476 37.81 45.88 29.64
C VAL A 476 39.29 46.13 29.36
N THR A 477 39.78 45.79 28.17
CA THR A 477 41.18 46.03 27.75
C THR A 477 41.54 47.52 27.82
N SER A 478 40.63 48.42 27.43
CA SER A 478 40.82 49.87 27.53
C SER A 478 40.88 50.35 28.99
N ARG A 479 40.01 49.81 29.85
CA ARG A 479 40.00 50.08 31.30
C ARG A 479 41.27 49.57 31.99
N ASP A 480 41.76 48.38 31.64
CA ASP A 480 42.99 47.81 32.22
C ASP A 480 44.22 48.65 31.84
N ASN A 481 44.33 49.09 30.59
CA ASN A 481 45.37 50.05 30.18
C ASN A 481 45.27 51.38 30.94
N THR A 482 44.06 51.86 31.22
CA THR A 482 43.83 53.07 32.02
C THR A 482 44.23 52.86 33.49
N ILE A 483 43.93 51.69 34.06
CA ILE A 483 44.33 51.31 35.43
C ILE A 483 45.84 51.20 35.54
N GLN A 484 46.53 50.64 34.55
CA GLN A 484 48.00 50.59 34.51
C GLN A 484 48.58 52.01 34.50
N SER A 485 48.13 52.88 33.60
CA SER A 485 48.60 54.29 33.54
C SER A 485 48.38 55.03 34.87
N LEU A 486 47.23 54.82 35.52
CA LEU A 486 46.95 55.42 36.85
C LEU A 486 47.79 54.80 37.98
N SER A 487 48.19 53.53 37.85
CA SER A 487 49.12 52.88 38.79
C SER A 487 50.55 53.41 38.62
N ASP A 488 50.96 53.67 37.39
CA ASP A 488 52.27 54.24 37.05
C ASP A 488 52.35 55.70 37.55
N ASP A 489 51.35 56.54 37.23
CA ASP A 489 51.19 57.90 37.76
C ASP A 489 51.26 57.94 39.30
N LEU A 490 50.63 56.97 39.97
CA LEU A 490 50.59 56.89 41.44
C LEU A 490 51.94 56.43 42.04
N SER A 491 52.71 55.62 41.31
CA SER A 491 54.10 55.28 41.66
C SER A 491 55.01 56.50 41.55
N ASP A 492 54.95 57.23 40.42
CA ASP A 492 55.72 58.47 40.21
C ASP A 492 55.40 59.52 41.30
N LYS A 493 54.12 59.65 41.70
CA LYS A 493 53.71 60.56 42.78
C LYS A 493 54.14 60.07 44.17
N ASN A 494 54.20 58.76 44.40
CA ASN A 494 54.77 58.21 45.64
C ASN A 494 56.27 58.54 45.74
N ASP A 495 57.01 58.44 44.65
CA ASP A 495 58.44 58.71 44.62
C ASP A 495 58.75 60.21 44.72
N GLU A 496 57.95 61.09 44.10
CA GLU A 496 57.99 62.54 44.35
C GLU A 496 57.72 62.88 45.82
N VAL A 497 56.75 62.23 46.46
CA VAL A 497 56.46 62.39 47.91
C VAL A 497 57.62 61.90 48.77
N ASN A 498 58.31 60.82 48.38
CA ASN A 498 59.50 60.35 49.09
C ASN A 498 60.68 61.32 48.95
N GLN A 499 60.93 61.87 47.74
CA GLN A 499 61.96 62.89 47.53
C GLN A 499 61.67 64.16 48.36
N LEU A 500 60.45 64.68 48.31
CA LEU A 500 60.04 65.85 49.11
C LEU A 500 60.21 65.61 50.61
N LYS A 501 60.03 64.37 51.08
CA LYS A 501 60.23 63.98 52.47
C LYS A 501 61.71 63.94 52.87
N GLU A 502 62.61 63.53 51.97
CA GLU A 502 64.05 63.67 52.17
C GLU A 502 64.51 65.14 52.14
N ASP A 503 63.98 65.94 51.22
CA ASP A 503 64.27 67.38 51.12
C ASP A 503 63.82 68.13 52.40
N ILE A 504 62.65 67.78 52.95
CA ILE A 504 62.17 68.30 54.24
C ILE A 504 63.07 67.87 55.40
N LEU A 505 63.54 66.62 55.44
CA LEU A 505 64.48 66.14 56.46
C LEU A 505 65.82 66.88 56.40
N SER A 506 66.35 67.08 55.18
CA SER A 506 67.57 67.85 54.92
C SER A 506 67.43 69.31 55.39
N THR A 507 66.34 69.97 54.96
CA THR A 507 66.03 71.36 55.33
C THR A 507 65.82 71.53 56.84
N SER A 508 65.18 70.55 57.51
CA SER A 508 65.01 70.53 58.96
C SER A 508 66.35 70.39 59.68
N GLY A 509 67.25 69.53 59.17
CA GLY A 509 68.62 69.40 59.68
C GLY A 509 69.45 70.68 59.51
N GLU A 510 69.33 71.38 58.38
CA GLU A 510 69.97 72.68 58.19
C GLU A 510 69.38 73.76 59.12
N SER A 511 68.07 73.77 59.34
CA SER A 511 67.39 74.68 60.26
C SER A 511 67.86 74.52 61.71
N GLU A 512 67.98 73.28 62.23
CA GLU A 512 68.55 73.05 63.57
C GLU A 512 70.04 73.41 63.65
N ARG A 513 70.82 73.24 62.58
CA ARG A 513 72.22 73.70 62.52
C ARG A 513 72.32 75.23 62.55
N LEU A 514 71.45 75.93 61.82
CA LEU A 514 71.35 77.39 61.82
C LEU A 514 70.92 77.93 63.19
N LYS A 515 69.90 77.33 63.79
CA LYS A 515 69.38 77.63 65.14
C LYS A 515 70.44 77.43 66.22
N THR A 516 71.17 76.31 66.18
CA THR A 516 72.34 76.06 67.05
C THR A 516 73.40 77.15 66.87
N GLY A 517 73.77 77.45 65.62
CA GLY A 517 74.73 78.50 65.29
C GLY A 517 74.28 79.92 65.66
N ILE A 518 72.98 80.18 65.78
CA ILE A 518 72.42 81.41 66.34
C ILE A 518 72.64 81.42 67.86
N SER A 519 72.26 80.37 68.58
CA SER A 519 72.47 80.26 70.04
C SER A 519 73.93 80.52 70.44
N THR A 520 74.89 79.89 69.75
CA THR A 520 76.33 80.11 70.02
C THR A 520 76.78 81.55 69.72
N ARG A 521 76.15 82.24 68.75
CA ARG A 521 76.42 83.67 68.50
C ARG A 521 75.77 84.57 69.55
N ASP A 522 74.58 84.24 70.05
CA ASP A 522 73.91 85.00 71.12
C ASP A 522 74.67 84.86 72.47
N GLU A 523 75.20 83.66 72.76
CA GLU A 523 76.16 83.44 73.84
C GLU A 523 77.41 84.30 73.68
N MET A 524 78.02 84.32 72.48
CA MET A 524 79.19 85.14 72.18
C MET A 524 78.89 86.65 72.27
N ILE A 525 77.74 87.12 71.79
CA ILE A 525 77.29 88.51 71.92
C ILE A 525 77.06 88.87 73.39
N THR A 526 76.56 87.93 74.20
CA THR A 526 76.39 88.14 75.65
C THR A 526 77.75 88.26 76.35
N SER A 527 78.72 87.43 75.98
CA SER A 527 80.11 87.52 76.48
C SER A 527 80.75 88.86 76.08
N LEU A 528 80.65 89.25 74.81
CA LEU A 528 81.20 90.52 74.31
C LEU A 528 80.55 91.75 74.97
N LYS A 529 79.25 91.70 75.29
CA LYS A 529 78.58 92.76 76.06
C LYS A 529 79.12 92.85 77.50
N ALA A 530 79.33 91.73 78.17
CA ALA A 530 79.91 91.71 79.51
C ALA A 530 81.36 92.22 79.52
N GLU A 531 82.14 91.87 78.49
CA GLU A 531 83.49 92.41 78.26
C GLU A 531 83.44 93.94 78.02
N ASN A 532 82.53 94.42 77.17
CA ASN A 532 82.40 95.86 76.89
C ASN A 532 82.00 96.66 78.14
N SER A 533 81.05 96.18 78.96
CA SER A 533 80.71 96.83 80.22
C SER A 533 81.83 96.79 81.25
N SER A 534 82.66 95.74 81.26
CA SER A 534 83.88 95.71 82.08
C SER A 534 84.94 96.71 81.60
N LEU A 535 85.02 97.00 80.30
CA LEU A 535 85.90 98.02 79.72
C LEU A 535 85.38 99.45 79.99
N GLU A 536 84.06 99.65 79.92
CA GLU A 536 83.39 100.91 80.30
C GLU A 536 83.63 101.25 81.79
N GLU A 537 83.49 100.26 82.69
CA GLU A 537 83.79 100.41 84.12
C GLU A 537 85.29 100.69 84.35
N GLN A 538 86.18 100.07 83.58
CA GLN A 538 87.62 100.32 83.64
C GLN A 538 88.00 101.73 83.13
N GLN A 539 87.34 102.24 82.08
CA GLN A 539 87.51 103.62 81.61
C GLN A 539 87.09 104.64 82.66
N LEU A 540 85.99 104.40 83.39
CA LEU A 540 85.54 105.29 84.47
C LEU A 540 86.62 105.44 85.56
N VAL A 541 87.21 104.34 86.01
CA VAL A 541 88.30 104.31 86.99
C VAL A 541 89.57 105.02 86.47
N TYR A 542 89.85 104.96 85.17
CA TYR A 542 90.94 105.74 84.59
C TYR A 542 90.61 107.24 84.51
N SER A 543 89.35 107.62 84.27
CA SER A 543 88.90 109.01 84.20
C SER A 543 89.02 109.71 85.57
N GLU A 544 88.49 109.12 86.64
CA GLU A 544 88.62 109.64 88.02
C GLU A 544 90.10 109.84 88.40
N ARG A 545 90.95 108.88 88.00
CA ARG A 545 92.39 108.90 88.27
C ARG A 545 93.17 109.94 87.46
N ILE A 546 92.64 110.39 86.32
CA ILE A 546 93.19 111.54 85.57
C ILE A 546 92.81 112.85 86.27
N GLU A 547 91.56 112.95 86.75
CA GLU A 547 91.08 114.12 87.50
C GLU A 547 91.87 114.33 88.81
N ASP A 548 92.12 113.26 89.58
CA ASP A 548 93.02 113.28 90.75
C ASP A 548 94.43 113.82 90.42
N LEU A 549 95.00 113.40 89.28
CA LEU A 549 96.34 113.83 88.85
C LEU A 549 96.37 115.29 88.37
N GLN A 550 95.29 115.77 87.73
CA GLN A 550 95.13 117.17 87.36
C GLN A 550 95.03 118.06 88.62
N ASN A 551 94.23 117.66 89.61
CA ASN A 551 94.10 118.38 90.87
C ASN A 551 95.45 118.46 91.62
N LEU A 552 96.20 117.36 91.69
CA LEU A 552 97.54 117.33 92.29
C LEU A 552 98.55 118.27 91.59
N PHE A 553 98.46 118.40 90.27
CA PHE A 553 99.29 119.31 89.48
C PHE A 553 98.96 120.78 89.78
N ILE A 554 97.67 121.12 89.89
CA ILE A 554 97.18 122.48 90.20
C ILE A 554 97.71 122.95 91.56
N ASP A 555 97.51 122.18 92.63
CA ASP A 555 97.96 122.52 93.99
C ASP A 555 99.48 122.75 94.07
N THR A 556 100.25 121.93 93.35
CA THR A 556 101.71 122.02 93.31
C THR A 556 102.18 123.28 92.56
N PHE A 557 101.52 123.67 91.47
CA PHE A 557 101.93 124.81 90.64
C PHE A 557 101.54 126.16 91.26
N VAL A 558 100.32 126.28 91.80
CA VAL A 558 99.80 127.52 92.40
C VAL A 558 100.62 127.95 93.63
N SER A 559 101.09 126.98 94.42
CA SER A 559 101.84 127.22 95.66
C SER A 559 103.24 127.87 95.49
N SER A 560 103.74 128.04 94.25
CA SER A 560 105.10 128.51 93.99
C SER A 560 105.20 129.81 93.18
N SER A 561 104.12 130.26 92.54
CA SER A 561 104.18 131.25 91.45
C SER A 561 103.43 132.57 91.72
N GLY A 562 102.58 132.64 92.75
CA GLY A 562 102.00 133.89 93.25
C GLY A 562 100.91 134.55 92.39
N ASN A 563 100.54 133.95 91.26
CA ASN A 563 99.40 134.37 90.43
C ASN A 563 98.20 133.45 90.65
N SER A 564 96.99 134.03 90.74
CA SER A 564 95.74 133.27 90.70
C SER A 564 95.33 132.97 89.25
N LEU A 565 95.12 131.70 88.91
CA LEU A 565 94.58 131.26 87.63
C LEU A 565 93.14 130.75 87.81
N SER A 566 92.18 131.50 87.27
CA SER A 566 90.82 131.00 87.02
C SER A 566 90.78 130.38 85.62
N LEU A 567 90.61 129.07 85.52
CA LEU A 567 90.45 128.38 84.24
C LEU A 567 89.03 128.59 83.70
N SER A 568 88.93 129.30 82.58
CA SER A 568 87.78 129.21 81.66
C SER A 568 88.11 128.20 80.57
N GLU A 569 87.12 127.42 80.14
CA GLU A 569 87.26 126.37 79.11
C GLU A 569 87.89 126.90 77.81
N GLY A 570 88.89 126.19 77.27
CA GLY A 570 89.40 126.42 75.91
C GLY A 570 90.93 126.29 75.74
N SER A 571 91.37 125.20 75.12
CA SER A 571 92.71 125.06 74.53
C SER A 571 92.77 125.65 73.10
N GLY A 572 93.93 126.11 72.58
CA GLY A 572 95.22 126.16 73.28
C GLY A 572 96.48 126.50 72.46
N ILE A 573 96.43 127.31 71.39
CA ILE A 573 97.64 127.68 70.61
C ILE A 573 97.75 129.20 70.38
N GLN A 574 98.95 129.77 70.58
CA GLN A 574 99.32 131.14 70.15
C GLN A 574 100.74 131.19 69.57
N VAL A 575 100.97 132.14 68.65
CA VAL A 575 102.21 132.27 67.86
C VAL A 575 102.71 133.72 67.84
N ILE A 576 103.97 133.94 68.22
CA ILE A 576 104.60 135.28 68.25
C ILE A 576 105.73 135.36 67.20
N LYS A 577 105.83 136.50 66.50
CA LYS A 577 106.74 136.70 65.35
C LYS A 577 107.61 137.94 65.55
N ARG A 578 108.94 137.80 65.39
CA ARG A 578 109.92 138.90 65.53
C ARG A 578 110.84 138.97 64.31
N PHE A 579 111.24 140.18 63.94
CA PHE A 579 112.08 140.46 62.77
C PHE A 579 113.34 141.22 63.19
N ARG A 580 114.51 140.63 62.93
CA ARG A 580 115.82 141.24 63.20
C ARG A 580 116.36 141.93 61.95
N ILE A 581 116.78 143.18 62.08
CA ILE A 581 117.38 143.94 60.97
C ILE A 581 118.85 143.52 60.77
N ARG A 582 119.28 143.39 59.51
CA ARG A 582 120.69 143.08 59.18
C ARG A 582 121.61 144.28 59.45
N ASP A 583 122.89 144.00 59.70
CA ASP A 583 123.78 144.92 60.41
C ASP A 583 124.30 146.14 59.61
N THR A 584 124.04 146.23 58.30
CA THR A 584 124.91 147.02 57.39
C THR A 584 124.24 148.16 56.61
N ASP A 585 122.99 148.52 56.88
CA ASP A 585 122.45 149.85 56.55
C ASP A 585 121.08 150.05 57.24
N SER A 586 120.87 151.18 57.94
CA SER A 586 119.65 151.43 58.73
C SER A 586 118.44 151.65 57.82
N PRO A 587 117.54 150.67 57.63
CA PRO A 587 116.69 150.64 56.46
C PRO A 587 115.41 151.48 56.64
N ASN A 588 114.90 151.96 55.51
CA ASN A 588 113.68 152.76 55.45
C ASN A 588 112.46 152.02 56.01
N VAL A 589 111.76 152.68 56.93
CA VAL A 589 110.44 152.28 57.41
C VAL A 589 109.39 153.20 56.79
N HIS A 590 108.48 152.62 56.04
CA HIS A 590 107.53 153.29 55.17
C HIS A 590 106.16 153.47 55.86
N LYS A 591 105.40 154.53 55.53
CA LYS A 591 104.12 154.81 56.21
C LYS A 591 103.06 153.75 55.95
N THR A 592 103.02 153.19 54.74
CA THR A 592 102.14 152.09 54.34
C THR A 592 102.98 150.95 53.77
N ALA A 593 102.35 149.78 53.57
CA ALA A 593 102.97 148.59 53.00
C ALA A 593 103.31 148.77 51.50
N SER A 594 104.18 149.71 51.17
CA SER A 594 104.83 149.86 49.87
C SER A 594 106.14 150.61 50.01
N LEU A 595 107.18 150.12 49.33
CA LEU A 595 108.48 150.79 49.14
C LEU A 595 108.33 152.18 48.47
N SER A 596 107.26 152.41 47.70
CA SER A 596 106.99 153.72 47.08
C SER A 596 106.31 154.72 48.02
N SER A 597 105.90 154.31 49.23
CA SER A 597 105.26 155.22 50.20
C SER A 597 106.29 155.99 51.04
N ARG A 598 105.87 157.14 51.59
CA ARG A 598 106.74 158.04 52.37
C ARG A 598 107.43 157.29 53.52
N VAL A 599 108.77 157.39 53.57
CA VAL A 599 109.59 156.97 54.72
C VAL A 599 109.23 157.82 55.95
N ILE A 600 108.94 157.19 57.08
CA ILE A 600 108.57 157.83 58.36
C ILE A 600 109.65 157.74 59.44
N GLY A 601 110.68 156.95 59.18
CA GLY A 601 111.85 156.74 60.01
C GLY A 601 112.74 155.66 59.41
N HIS A 602 113.85 155.36 60.08
CA HIS A 602 114.74 154.27 59.73
C HIS A 602 114.76 153.28 60.90
N ALA A 603 114.73 151.98 60.62
CA ALA A 603 114.98 150.98 61.66
C ALA A 603 116.48 150.96 61.98
N LYS A 604 116.84 150.62 63.21
CA LYS A 604 118.26 150.43 63.55
C LYS A 604 118.73 149.07 63.06
N ALA A 605 119.93 149.03 62.51
CA ALA A 605 120.67 147.80 62.28
C ALA A 605 120.80 146.97 63.57
N SER A 606 120.89 145.63 63.44
CA SER A 606 121.04 144.66 64.55
C SER A 606 119.89 144.55 65.57
N VAL A 607 118.87 145.44 65.52
CA VAL A 607 117.74 145.43 66.46
C VAL A 607 116.65 144.45 66.02
N GLU A 608 116.04 143.76 66.99
CA GLU A 608 114.79 143.02 66.79
C GLU A 608 113.57 143.89 67.07
N TYR A 609 112.61 143.82 66.15
CA TYR A 609 111.29 144.41 66.31
C TYR A 609 110.24 143.30 66.29
N GLU A 610 109.20 143.41 67.11
CA GLU A 610 108.03 142.56 67.00
C GLU A 610 107.29 142.88 65.70
N VAL A 611 106.85 141.83 64.99
CA VAL A 611 106.08 141.96 63.75
C VAL A 611 104.61 141.95 64.10
N LEU A 612 104.04 143.15 64.18
CA LEU A 612 102.66 143.38 64.58
C LEU A 612 101.67 142.96 63.48
N ASP A 613 102.11 142.94 62.22
CA ASP A 613 101.31 142.58 61.05
C ASP A 613 102.22 142.23 59.85
N ILE A 614 101.72 141.46 58.88
CA ILE A 614 102.41 141.09 57.65
C ILE A 614 101.46 141.37 56.47
N ALA A 615 101.81 142.36 55.64
CA ALA A 615 100.99 142.74 54.50
C ALA A 615 101.02 141.66 53.40
N PRO A 616 99.99 141.58 52.53
CA PRO A 616 99.94 140.61 51.43
C PRO A 616 101.10 140.67 50.43
N ASN A 617 101.87 141.77 50.39
CA ASN A 617 103.09 141.90 49.60
C ASN A 617 104.39 141.57 50.38
N GLY A 618 104.27 140.94 51.55
CA GLY A 618 105.38 140.48 52.38
C GLY A 618 106.04 141.56 53.24
N MET A 619 105.63 142.84 53.18
CA MET A 619 106.16 143.87 54.08
C MET A 619 105.70 143.63 55.53
N TYR A 620 106.60 143.82 56.49
CA TYR A 620 106.35 143.60 57.91
C TYR A 620 106.05 144.92 58.62
N LYS A 621 105.03 144.96 59.48
CA LYS A 621 104.73 146.13 60.31
C LYS A 621 105.53 146.05 61.60
N ILE A 622 106.37 147.04 61.84
CA ILE A 622 107.22 147.15 63.03
C ILE A 622 106.99 148.48 63.75
N LYS A 623 107.31 148.51 65.05
CA LYS A 623 107.22 149.71 65.89
C LYS A 623 108.60 150.23 66.24
N LEU A 624 108.93 151.43 65.77
CA LEU A 624 110.19 152.09 66.08
C LEU A 624 110.23 152.60 67.52
N GLU A 625 111.43 152.76 68.08
CA GLU A 625 111.66 153.29 69.45
C GLU A 625 111.01 154.66 69.70
N ASN A 626 110.83 155.47 68.65
CA ASN A 626 110.12 156.76 68.72
C ASN A 626 108.58 156.63 68.72
N GLY A 627 108.06 155.42 69.00
CA GLY A 627 106.64 155.08 69.12
C GLY A 627 105.91 154.90 67.78
N LYS A 628 106.52 155.26 66.65
CA LYS A 628 105.87 155.22 65.33
C LYS A 628 105.89 153.81 64.74
N GLU A 629 104.72 153.36 64.30
CA GLU A 629 104.56 152.12 63.55
C GLU A 629 104.64 152.37 62.05
N GLY A 630 105.30 151.46 61.33
CA GLY A 630 105.42 151.52 59.88
C GLY A 630 105.92 150.20 59.29
N TRP A 631 106.05 150.19 57.98
CA TRP A 631 106.26 148.98 57.19
C TRP A 631 107.70 148.89 56.69
N ILE A 632 108.34 147.76 56.95
CA ILE A 632 109.70 147.47 56.52
C ILE A 632 109.69 146.31 55.50
N HIS A 633 110.64 146.33 54.58
CA HIS A 633 110.74 145.30 53.54
C HIS A 633 111.34 144.01 54.11
N PRO A 634 110.81 142.81 53.81
CA PRO A 634 111.24 141.57 54.47
C PRO A 634 112.71 141.23 54.20
N THR A 635 113.28 141.69 53.08
CA THR A 635 114.66 141.37 52.71
C THR A 635 115.72 142.09 53.54
N VAL A 636 115.42 143.16 54.28
CA VAL A 636 116.45 143.90 55.07
C VAL A 636 116.76 143.25 56.43
N GLY A 637 116.17 142.08 56.71
CA GLY A 637 116.29 141.38 57.98
C GLY A 637 116.01 139.88 57.86
N THR A 638 115.75 139.24 58.98
CA THR A 638 115.28 137.84 59.08
C THR A 638 114.15 137.72 60.09
N LEU A 639 113.11 136.95 59.73
CA LEU A 639 111.95 136.68 60.57
C LEU A 639 112.19 135.42 61.42
N LYS A 640 111.78 135.44 62.68
CA LYS A 640 111.77 134.28 63.58
C LYS A 640 110.38 134.11 64.19
N ILE A 641 109.92 132.87 64.25
CA ILE A 641 108.60 132.44 64.75
C ILE A 641 108.85 131.43 65.88
N LEU A 642 108.00 131.44 66.91
CA LEU A 642 108.01 130.50 68.03
C LEU A 642 106.57 130.07 68.35
N GLU A 643 106.38 128.78 68.60
CA GLU A 643 105.08 128.09 68.76
C GLU A 643 105.20 127.05 69.89
N PHE A 644 104.11 126.80 70.62
CA PHE A 644 104.01 125.82 71.70
C PHE A 644 102.59 125.21 71.74
N ASP A 645 102.49 123.93 72.08
CA ASP A 645 101.26 123.10 72.11
C ASP A 645 101.47 121.95 73.13
N PHE A 646 100.40 121.37 73.69
CA PHE A 646 100.47 120.47 74.86
C PHE A 646 99.47 119.28 74.90
N ASP A 647 98.38 119.26 74.14
CA ASP A 647 97.27 118.29 74.35
C ASP A 647 97.30 117.07 73.40
N GLN A 648 98.19 116.11 73.66
CA GLN A 648 98.22 114.79 72.98
C GLN A 648 98.59 113.63 73.93
N VAL A 649 97.58 112.99 74.53
CA VAL A 649 97.69 111.64 75.12
C VAL A 649 96.40 110.86 74.81
N ALA A 650 96.55 109.65 74.27
CA ALA A 650 95.47 108.71 73.93
C ALA A 650 95.32 107.63 75.04
N PRO A 651 94.29 106.75 75.04
CA PRO A 651 94.01 105.82 73.94
C PRO A 651 92.84 106.18 73.02
#